data_AF-A0A8J4SDT0-F1
#
_entry.id   AF-A0A8J4SDT0-F1
#
_cell.length_a   1.000
_cell.length_b   1.000
_cell.length_c   1.000
_cell.angle_alpha   90.00
_cell.angle_beta   90.00
_cell.angle_gamma   90.00
#
_symmetry.space_group_name_H-M   'P 1'
#
loop_
_entity.id
_entity.type
_entity.pdbx_description
1 polymer ?
#
loop_
_entity_poly.entity_id
_entity_poly.type
_entity_poly.pdbx_seq_one_letter_code
_entity_poly.pdbx_strand_id
1 'polypeptide(L)'
;MIAGLAVQPGTAVAATPFPTLNFDNGVIPSYVTGSNATLQIVTNTTGSKALKVNYAVADFPSVKFAPTTPWSVGSGNAIAFELTNSTNKDITFYLRVDDSAQADGAKDSIVSQAMYPSTATTLVIDNLRVIQDPNSNLSYLNGIVDKYGQYTGASWSEKINSDQDLLNDKAEEALALNGVDVVRLDDVHTWISGRAAMFKDLPAKNSSLGEHFRYTTTVGSPPLGQTEGWLFNHYSANLERKYGTDYINKWKDVSVARFKNWGFNSLGNWSEPTLFFGKGSQHKLAYVANGWTSWGTHTTIPSGEWGGVADPYDPQFTVSVSDMVQNQIVAYGVAQDPWLIGIYVDNEIPWGSPATTQSKYLLVSNILAMNAAESKSYAKRAMIAHLKTKYSNNIATLNAQWGTSFASFTAMDAPFKPTQISNGMIPDYSTMLKLLARKYFSIVDAALTQALPNTLYLGSRFAEWGISKEVQEAAAEYVDVLSYNVYKESVNGHSWMDIAALNKPAIVGEFAFGSNDRGMFGTGPNSESAASSQQDRAAKFTNYMNAALRNPYFVGAHWFQYVDEPLLGRHWDGENYNLGFVDVADVPYASLVNAAKTVHAQAYATRFGSTGNTVISFEAAENLSLISAYNQATIQYVSQGATDGVRAMKVNVGTLDTVYAEVELKPASPWNLGAAPSITADVTNPTALPIQIRCNVLDNNGQLRTFYFTVNANASRTITMGSFGASPAQTSGADGYWGALVKHRKYDD
;
A
#
# COMPACT_ATOMS: atom_id res chain seq x y z
N MET A 1 -12.75 -0.14 -6.69
CA MET A 1 -14.10 -0.16 -6.08
C MET A 1 -14.19 -1.44 -5.28
N ILE A 2 -14.56 -1.36 -4.00
CA ILE A 2 -14.76 -2.51 -3.12
C ILE A 2 -16.19 -3.02 -3.32
N ALA A 3 -16.37 -4.32 -3.54
CA ALA A 3 -17.69 -4.94 -3.73
C ALA A 3 -17.81 -6.18 -2.84
N GLY A 4 -18.75 -6.19 -1.88
CA GLY A 4 -18.90 -7.28 -0.92
C GLY A 4 -20.05 -8.25 -1.22
N LEU A 5 -19.83 -9.56 -1.12
CA LEU A 5 -20.88 -10.58 -1.04
C LEU A 5 -20.90 -11.18 0.37
N ALA A 6 -22.02 -11.07 1.08
CA ALA A 6 -22.18 -11.66 2.43
C ALA A 6 -23.17 -12.83 2.41
N VAL A 7 -22.73 -14.03 2.80
CA VAL A 7 -23.54 -15.26 2.87
C VAL A 7 -23.63 -15.72 4.33
N GLN A 8 -24.80 -16.13 4.83
CA GLN A 8 -24.93 -16.70 6.19
C GLN A 8 -25.29 -18.20 6.17
N PRO A 9 -24.32 -19.13 6.04
CA PRO A 9 -24.51 -20.51 6.48
C PRO A 9 -24.72 -20.56 8.00
N GLY A 10 -25.13 -21.72 8.52
CA GLY A 10 -25.25 -21.86 9.97
C GLY A 10 -25.29 -23.30 10.41
N THR A 11 -24.60 -23.58 11.52
CA THR A 11 -24.43 -24.91 12.12
C THR A 11 -25.65 -25.40 12.92
N ALA A 12 -26.82 -24.79 12.71
CA ALA A 12 -28.05 -25.14 13.41
C ALA A 12 -28.59 -26.51 12.97
N VAL A 13 -29.24 -27.22 13.91
CA VAL A 13 -29.83 -28.57 13.75
C VAL A 13 -30.93 -28.65 12.67
N ALA A 14 -31.32 -27.52 12.07
CA ALA A 14 -32.32 -27.40 11.01
C ALA A 14 -31.83 -26.60 9.79
N ALA A 15 -30.52 -26.67 9.45
CA ALA A 15 -29.98 -26.05 8.25
C ALA A 15 -30.48 -26.73 6.97
N THR A 16 -30.79 -25.95 5.93
CA THR A 16 -31.19 -26.48 4.60
C THR A 16 -29.97 -26.60 3.68
N PRO A 17 -29.95 -27.50 2.69
CA PRO A 17 -28.86 -27.56 1.71
C PRO A 17 -28.69 -26.22 0.98
N PHE A 18 -27.45 -25.79 0.77
CA PHE A 18 -27.15 -24.59 -0.01
C PHE A 18 -27.75 -24.70 -1.43
N PRO A 19 -28.53 -23.72 -1.90
CA PRO A 19 -29.19 -23.77 -3.20
C PRO A 19 -28.24 -23.43 -4.36
N THR A 20 -28.40 -24.08 -5.50
CA THR A 20 -27.84 -23.56 -6.76
C THR A 20 -28.67 -22.34 -7.20
N LEU A 21 -28.01 -21.20 -7.36
CA LEU A 21 -28.63 -19.92 -7.74
C LEU A 21 -28.05 -19.45 -9.07
N ASN A 22 -28.78 -19.77 -10.14
CA ASN A 22 -28.50 -19.45 -11.55
C ASN A 22 -29.47 -18.40 -12.13
N PHE A 23 -30.37 -17.82 -11.33
CA PHE A 23 -31.29 -16.73 -11.70
C PHE A 23 -32.20 -16.92 -12.94
N ASP A 24 -32.17 -18.08 -13.61
CA ASP A 24 -32.90 -18.39 -14.86
C ASP A 24 -34.42 -18.23 -14.74
N ASN A 25 -34.98 -18.38 -13.54
CA ASN A 25 -36.39 -18.12 -13.27
C ASN A 25 -36.80 -16.64 -13.46
N GLY A 26 -35.83 -15.71 -13.56
CA GLY A 26 -36.08 -14.28 -13.72
C GLY A 26 -36.39 -13.52 -12.42
N VAL A 27 -36.18 -14.14 -11.25
CA VAL A 27 -36.58 -13.62 -9.94
C VAL A 27 -35.37 -13.48 -9.03
N ILE A 28 -35.17 -12.29 -8.46
CA ILE A 28 -34.24 -12.07 -7.34
C ILE A 28 -34.91 -12.65 -6.08
N PRO A 29 -34.32 -13.62 -5.38
CA PRO A 29 -34.92 -14.15 -4.16
C PRO A 29 -35.01 -13.08 -3.07
N SER A 30 -36.07 -13.11 -2.25
CA SER A 30 -36.34 -12.08 -1.22
C SER A 30 -35.27 -11.98 -0.12
N TYR A 31 -34.44 -13.02 0.04
CA TYR A 31 -33.29 -13.03 0.95
C TYR A 31 -32.02 -12.41 0.33
N VAL A 32 -32.06 -11.96 -0.93
CA VAL A 32 -30.95 -11.25 -1.59
C VAL A 32 -31.23 -9.75 -1.55
N THR A 33 -30.36 -9.00 -0.90
CA THR A 33 -30.53 -7.55 -0.65
C THR A 33 -29.27 -6.78 -1.01
N GLY A 34 -29.43 -5.57 -1.54
CA GLY A 34 -28.31 -4.67 -1.83
C GLY A 34 -28.18 -3.58 -0.76
N SER A 35 -26.95 -3.35 -0.28
CA SER A 35 -26.57 -2.21 0.58
C SER A 35 -25.63 -1.33 -0.24
N ASN A 36 -26.02 -0.06 -0.47
CA ASN A 36 -25.37 0.82 -1.45
C ASN A 36 -25.22 0.13 -2.83
N ALA A 37 -26.16 -0.74 -3.21
CA ALA A 37 -26.14 -1.52 -4.44
C ALA A 37 -27.55 -1.71 -5.01
N THR A 38 -27.68 -1.66 -6.33
CA THR A 38 -28.92 -1.97 -7.05
C THR A 38 -28.81 -3.33 -7.73
N LEU A 39 -29.89 -4.10 -7.69
CA LEU A 39 -29.95 -5.48 -8.18
C LEU A 39 -30.91 -5.59 -9.37
N GLN A 40 -30.49 -6.26 -10.44
CA GLN A 40 -31.29 -6.47 -11.64
C GLN A 40 -31.02 -7.88 -12.19
N ILE A 41 -32.05 -8.55 -12.73
CA ILE A 41 -31.82 -9.74 -13.56
C ILE A 41 -31.54 -9.32 -15.00
N VAL A 42 -30.46 -9.84 -15.58
CA VAL A 42 -30.12 -9.68 -17.00
C VAL A 42 -30.04 -11.03 -17.69
N THR A 43 -30.17 -11.03 -19.01
CA THR A 43 -30.00 -12.21 -19.85
C THR A 43 -28.65 -12.13 -20.57
N ASN A 44 -27.87 -13.20 -20.56
CA ASN A 44 -26.59 -13.30 -21.27
C ASN A 44 -26.81 -13.63 -22.76
N THR A 45 -25.72 -13.68 -23.54
CA THR A 45 -25.78 -13.96 -24.99
C THR A 45 -26.21 -15.38 -25.35
N THR A 46 -26.23 -16.31 -24.39
CA THR A 46 -26.70 -17.70 -24.58
C THR A 46 -28.13 -17.93 -24.09
N GLY A 47 -28.81 -16.89 -23.57
CA GLY A 47 -30.19 -16.94 -23.11
C GLY A 47 -30.39 -17.29 -21.63
N SER A 48 -29.32 -17.63 -20.91
CA SER A 48 -29.35 -17.81 -19.44
C SER A 48 -29.46 -16.45 -18.75
N LYS A 49 -29.91 -16.41 -17.50
CA LYS A 49 -30.04 -15.17 -16.73
C LYS A 49 -29.03 -15.10 -15.60
N ALA A 50 -28.68 -13.89 -15.18
CA ALA A 50 -27.73 -13.65 -14.11
C ALA A 50 -28.10 -12.42 -13.28
N LEU A 51 -27.54 -12.31 -12.07
CA LEU A 51 -27.72 -11.16 -11.19
C LEU A 51 -26.71 -10.06 -11.54
N LYS A 52 -27.18 -9.03 -12.21
CA LYS A 52 -26.44 -7.78 -12.43
C LYS A 52 -26.48 -6.92 -11.17
N VAL A 53 -25.33 -6.46 -10.73
CA VAL A 53 -25.18 -5.58 -9.56
C VAL A 53 -24.54 -4.26 -9.97
N ASN A 54 -25.21 -3.13 -9.73
CA ASN A 54 -24.59 -1.81 -9.83
C ASN A 54 -24.37 -1.26 -8.43
N TYR A 55 -23.11 -1.26 -7.97
CA TYR A 55 -22.69 -0.66 -6.70
C TYR A 55 -22.58 0.86 -6.81
N ALA A 56 -23.03 1.57 -5.77
CA ALA A 56 -22.81 3.01 -5.61
C ALA A 56 -21.40 3.31 -5.10
N VAL A 57 -20.96 4.55 -5.26
CA VAL A 57 -19.73 5.06 -4.62
C VAL A 57 -20.06 5.34 -3.16
N ALA A 58 -19.67 4.42 -2.28
CA ALA A 58 -19.85 4.49 -0.84
C ALA A 58 -18.78 3.61 -0.16
N ASP A 59 -18.67 3.68 1.17
CA ASP A 59 -17.88 2.73 1.94
C ASP A 59 -18.60 1.37 1.97
N PHE A 60 -17.86 0.30 1.66
CA PHE A 60 -18.30 -1.10 1.70
C PHE A 60 -19.68 -1.41 1.04
N PRO A 61 -19.91 -1.04 -0.24
CA PRO A 61 -21.14 -1.39 -0.93
C PRO A 61 -21.18 -2.91 -1.19
N SER A 62 -22.33 -3.53 -0.99
CA SER A 62 -22.44 -4.99 -0.84
C SER A 62 -23.79 -5.57 -1.25
N VAL A 63 -23.80 -6.88 -1.52
CA VAL A 63 -24.98 -7.70 -1.70
C VAL A 63 -24.98 -8.78 -0.61
N LYS A 64 -26.06 -8.88 0.16
CA LYS A 64 -26.23 -9.85 1.23
C LYS A 64 -27.26 -10.92 0.86
N PHE A 65 -26.88 -12.18 1.03
CA PHE A 65 -27.69 -13.38 0.89
C PHE A 65 -27.98 -13.89 2.31
N ALA A 66 -29.14 -13.52 2.86
CA ALA A 66 -29.55 -13.76 4.24
C ALA A 66 -30.81 -14.64 4.29
N PRO A 67 -30.69 -15.97 4.10
CA PRO A 67 -31.85 -16.86 4.12
C PRO A 67 -32.52 -16.89 5.50
N THR A 68 -33.83 -17.11 5.55
CA THR A 68 -34.59 -17.21 6.82
C THR A 68 -34.20 -18.42 7.66
N THR A 69 -33.68 -19.47 7.00
CA THR A 69 -33.11 -20.66 7.61
C THR A 69 -31.68 -20.78 7.10
N PRO A 70 -30.65 -20.89 7.97
CA PRO A 70 -29.26 -20.93 7.51
C PRO A 70 -28.97 -22.10 6.59
N TRP A 71 -28.04 -21.90 5.65
CA TRP A 71 -27.62 -22.96 4.71
C TRP A 71 -26.53 -23.86 5.30
N SER A 72 -26.53 -25.12 4.90
CA SER A 72 -25.43 -26.06 5.09
C SER A 72 -24.63 -26.20 3.80
N VAL A 73 -23.34 -25.90 3.87
CA VAL A 73 -22.36 -26.07 2.78
C VAL A 73 -21.74 -27.47 2.80
N GLY A 74 -21.70 -28.13 3.98
CA GLY A 74 -21.04 -29.43 4.18
C GLY A 74 -19.52 -29.31 4.36
N SER A 75 -18.93 -30.29 5.05
CA SER A 75 -17.49 -30.34 5.29
C SER A 75 -16.71 -30.71 4.02
N GLY A 76 -15.58 -30.03 3.76
CA GLY A 76 -14.73 -30.29 2.59
C GLY A 76 -15.26 -29.72 1.27
N ASN A 77 -16.17 -28.74 1.35
CA ASN A 77 -16.80 -28.09 0.21
C ASN A 77 -16.50 -26.58 0.21
N ALA A 78 -16.52 -25.97 -0.97
CA ALA A 78 -16.36 -24.53 -1.18
C ALA A 78 -17.59 -23.92 -1.87
N ILE A 79 -17.83 -22.63 -1.64
CA ILE A 79 -18.81 -21.84 -2.38
C ILE A 79 -18.14 -21.32 -3.66
N ALA A 80 -18.75 -21.56 -4.81
CA ALA A 80 -18.30 -21.08 -6.11
C ALA A 80 -19.41 -20.32 -6.83
N PHE A 81 -19.04 -19.31 -7.61
CA PHE A 81 -19.92 -18.50 -8.45
C PHE A 81 -19.12 -17.97 -9.62
N GLU A 82 -19.80 -17.70 -10.73
CA GLU A 82 -19.21 -17.04 -11.88
C GLU A 82 -19.35 -15.53 -11.73
N LEU A 83 -18.22 -14.84 -11.87
CA LEU A 83 -18.15 -13.38 -11.90
C LEU A 83 -17.62 -12.91 -13.24
N THR A 84 -18.37 -11.99 -13.84
CA THR A 84 -17.83 -11.14 -14.91
C THR A 84 -17.66 -9.74 -14.33
N ASN A 85 -16.42 -9.28 -14.09
CA ASN A 85 -16.19 -7.85 -13.94
C ASN A 85 -16.19 -7.20 -15.31
N SER A 86 -17.37 -6.84 -15.77
CA SER A 86 -17.50 -6.01 -16.95
C SER A 86 -17.44 -4.52 -16.60
N THR A 87 -16.86 -4.04 -15.50
CA THR A 87 -16.57 -2.59 -15.42
C THR A 87 -15.33 -2.23 -16.26
N ASN A 88 -14.88 -0.98 -16.17
CA ASN A 88 -13.74 -0.42 -16.88
C ASN A 88 -12.49 -0.19 -15.99
N LYS A 89 -12.61 -0.61 -14.73
CA LYS A 89 -11.54 -0.66 -13.74
C LYS A 89 -11.53 -2.06 -13.17
N ASP A 90 -10.42 -2.45 -12.59
CA ASP A 90 -10.36 -3.70 -11.85
C ASP A 90 -11.20 -3.55 -10.57
N ILE A 91 -11.99 -4.58 -10.26
CA ILE A 91 -12.80 -4.62 -9.03
C ILE A 91 -12.14 -5.62 -8.11
N THR A 92 -11.75 -5.16 -6.92
CA THR A 92 -11.52 -6.07 -5.79
C THR A 92 -12.86 -6.45 -5.19
N PHE A 93 -13.22 -7.71 -5.41
CA PHE A 93 -14.42 -8.31 -4.87
C PHE A 93 -14.06 -9.04 -3.58
N TYR A 94 -14.84 -8.81 -2.54
CA TYR A 94 -14.73 -9.45 -1.24
C TYR A 94 -15.90 -10.41 -1.06
N LEU A 95 -15.60 -11.66 -0.74
CA LEU A 95 -16.56 -12.63 -0.27
C LEU A 95 -16.44 -12.74 1.25
N ARG A 96 -17.55 -12.55 1.97
CA ARG A 96 -17.69 -12.81 3.39
C ARG A 96 -18.73 -13.92 3.59
N VAL A 97 -18.40 -14.90 4.41
CA VAL A 97 -19.27 -16.01 4.78
C VAL A 97 -19.36 -16.01 6.30
N ASP A 98 -20.57 -15.89 6.87
CA ASP A 98 -20.84 -15.82 8.31
C ASP A 98 -21.39 -17.15 8.82
N ASP A 99 -20.66 -17.83 9.70
CA ASP A 99 -21.05 -19.13 10.24
C ASP A 99 -22.03 -19.04 11.43
N SER A 100 -22.26 -17.83 11.96
CA SER A 100 -23.16 -17.55 13.08
C SER A 100 -23.96 -16.27 12.92
N ALA A 101 -25.08 -16.16 13.64
CA ALA A 101 -25.86 -14.91 13.70
C ALA A 101 -25.15 -13.80 14.51
N GLN A 102 -24.07 -14.14 15.21
CA GLN A 102 -23.21 -13.24 15.99
C GLN A 102 -21.95 -12.83 15.20
N ALA A 103 -21.76 -13.34 13.98
CA ALA A 103 -20.58 -13.10 13.17
C ALA A 103 -20.44 -11.61 12.81
N ASP A 104 -19.29 -11.02 13.15
CA ASP A 104 -19.04 -9.57 12.99
C ASP A 104 -18.21 -9.24 11.74
N GLY A 105 -17.56 -10.24 11.12
CA GLY A 105 -16.67 -10.08 9.96
C GLY A 105 -15.22 -10.42 10.27
N ALA A 106 -14.86 -10.52 11.55
CA ALA A 106 -13.58 -11.02 12.03
C ALA A 106 -13.75 -12.33 12.82
N LYS A 107 -14.80 -12.41 13.65
CA LYS A 107 -15.19 -13.59 14.40
C LYS A 107 -16.36 -14.31 13.74
N ASP A 108 -16.30 -15.64 13.71
CA ASP A 108 -17.29 -16.54 13.11
C ASP A 108 -17.59 -16.19 11.64
N SER A 109 -16.60 -15.60 10.93
CA SER A 109 -16.66 -15.25 9.52
C SER A 109 -15.42 -15.74 8.77
N ILE A 110 -15.59 -16.21 7.54
CA ILE A 110 -14.52 -16.41 6.56
C ILE A 110 -14.59 -15.26 5.56
N VAL A 111 -13.45 -14.60 5.31
CA VAL A 111 -13.34 -13.53 4.30
C VAL A 111 -12.28 -13.91 3.26
N SER A 112 -12.63 -13.77 1.99
CA SER A 112 -11.74 -13.98 0.84
C SER A 112 -11.84 -12.78 -0.10
N GLN A 113 -10.75 -12.45 -0.80
CA GLN A 113 -10.74 -11.37 -1.80
C GLN A 113 -10.16 -11.85 -3.13
N ALA A 114 -10.64 -11.30 -4.24
CA ALA A 114 -10.06 -11.49 -5.57
C ALA A 114 -10.22 -10.23 -6.42
N MET A 115 -9.20 -9.92 -7.23
CA MET A 115 -9.27 -8.88 -8.25
C MET A 115 -9.79 -9.47 -9.55
N TYR A 116 -10.84 -8.87 -10.12
CA TYR A 116 -11.38 -9.26 -11.40
C TYR A 116 -11.05 -8.20 -12.46
N PRO A 117 -10.37 -8.55 -13.56
CA PRO A 117 -9.97 -7.58 -14.58
C PRO A 117 -11.15 -7.04 -15.39
N SER A 118 -11.02 -5.81 -15.88
CA SER A 118 -12.12 -5.05 -16.51
C SER A 118 -12.47 -5.53 -17.95
N THR A 119 -13.77 -5.71 -18.26
CA THR A 119 -14.26 -6.20 -19.59
C THR A 119 -15.53 -5.53 -20.18
N ALA A 120 -16.06 -4.42 -19.62
CA ALA A 120 -17.22 -3.57 -20.09
C ALA A 120 -18.67 -4.21 -20.12
N THR A 121 -19.76 -3.72 -19.47
CA THR A 121 -20.01 -2.49 -18.65
C THR A 121 -20.68 -2.67 -17.23
N THR A 122 -20.67 -3.84 -16.53
CA THR A 122 -21.18 -4.03 -15.13
C THR A 122 -20.58 -5.27 -14.42
N LEU A 123 -20.70 -5.44 -13.08
CA LEU A 123 -20.42 -6.73 -12.42
C LEU A 123 -21.66 -7.66 -12.45
N VAL A 124 -21.49 -8.86 -12.99
CA VAL A 124 -22.54 -9.88 -13.14
C VAL A 124 -22.16 -11.13 -12.34
N ILE A 125 -23.10 -11.61 -11.51
CA ILE A 125 -22.97 -12.82 -10.68
C ILE A 125 -23.90 -13.90 -11.21
N ASP A 126 -23.37 -15.10 -11.46
CA ASP A 126 -24.13 -16.26 -11.94
C ASP A 126 -23.69 -17.57 -11.26
N ASN A 127 -24.52 -18.60 -11.36
CA ASN A 127 -24.27 -20.00 -10.97
C ASN A 127 -23.66 -20.17 -9.56
N LEU A 128 -24.15 -19.42 -8.58
CA LEU A 128 -23.72 -19.53 -7.18
C LEU A 128 -24.13 -20.90 -6.63
N ARG A 129 -23.15 -21.71 -6.23
CA ARG A 129 -23.30 -23.14 -5.95
C ARG A 129 -22.26 -23.63 -4.93
N VAL A 130 -22.45 -24.84 -4.44
CA VAL A 130 -21.43 -25.58 -3.69
C VAL A 130 -20.67 -26.51 -4.64
N ILE A 131 -19.35 -26.54 -4.50
CA ILE A 131 -18.45 -27.50 -5.14
C ILE A 131 -17.64 -28.24 -4.06
N GLN A 132 -17.04 -29.38 -4.41
CA GLN A 132 -15.97 -29.93 -3.58
C GLN A 132 -14.84 -28.90 -3.48
N ASP A 133 -14.28 -28.69 -2.28
CA ASP A 133 -13.20 -27.73 -2.08
C ASP A 133 -11.98 -28.14 -2.91
N PRO A 134 -11.51 -27.31 -3.87
CA PRO A 134 -10.31 -27.60 -4.65
C PRO A 134 -9.06 -27.75 -3.76
N ASN A 135 -9.05 -27.16 -2.56
CA ASN A 135 -7.94 -27.27 -1.60
C ASN A 135 -7.95 -28.61 -0.82
N SER A 136 -9.01 -29.43 -0.93
CA SER A 136 -9.05 -30.77 -0.34
C SER A 136 -7.99 -31.73 -0.92
N ASN A 137 -7.43 -31.40 -2.09
CA ASN A 137 -6.30 -32.11 -2.70
C ASN A 137 -5.24 -31.12 -3.17
N LEU A 138 -4.24 -30.87 -2.33
CA LEU A 138 -3.13 -29.94 -2.61
C LEU A 138 -2.15 -30.42 -3.70
N SER A 139 -2.42 -31.51 -4.42
CA SER A 139 -1.53 -32.00 -5.48
C SER A 139 -1.33 -31.03 -6.64
N TYR A 140 -2.23 -30.06 -6.83
CA TYR A 140 -2.05 -28.97 -7.80
C TYR A 140 -0.89 -28.01 -7.43
N LEU A 141 -0.43 -28.03 -6.17
CA LEU A 141 0.75 -27.30 -5.71
C LEU A 141 2.06 -28.08 -5.95
N ASN A 142 2.00 -29.34 -6.39
CA ASN A 142 3.22 -30.14 -6.58
C ASN A 142 4.05 -29.60 -7.76
N GLY A 143 5.33 -29.34 -7.53
CA GLY A 143 6.23 -28.76 -8.53
C GLY A 143 5.84 -27.36 -9.00
N ILE A 144 5.12 -26.59 -8.17
CA ILE A 144 4.67 -25.22 -8.49
C ILE A 144 5.81 -24.19 -8.54
N VAL A 145 6.97 -24.50 -7.94
CA VAL A 145 8.20 -23.69 -7.94
C VAL A 145 9.31 -24.36 -8.75
N ASP A 146 9.98 -23.63 -9.64
CA ASP A 146 11.16 -24.11 -10.38
C ASP A 146 12.51 -23.91 -9.65
N LYS A 147 13.60 -24.38 -10.27
CA LYS A 147 14.99 -24.25 -9.79
C LYS A 147 15.38 -22.82 -9.36
N TYR A 148 14.77 -21.80 -9.95
CA TYR A 148 15.07 -20.38 -9.74
C TYR A 148 14.08 -19.70 -8.78
N GLY A 149 13.08 -20.42 -8.28
CA GLY A 149 12.06 -19.87 -7.37
C GLY A 149 10.81 -19.34 -8.08
N GLN A 150 10.70 -19.47 -9.41
CA GLN A 150 9.61 -18.90 -10.20
C GLN A 150 8.43 -19.88 -10.33
N TYR A 151 7.24 -19.34 -10.62
CA TYR A 151 6.01 -20.12 -10.83
C TYR A 151 6.09 -21.01 -12.08
N THR A 152 5.82 -22.31 -11.97
CA THR A 152 5.89 -23.23 -13.12
C THR A 152 4.67 -23.20 -14.05
N GLY A 153 3.52 -22.72 -13.57
CA GLY A 153 2.25 -22.77 -14.33
C GLY A 153 2.05 -21.68 -15.38
N ALA A 154 2.97 -20.72 -15.50
CA ALA A 154 2.92 -19.65 -16.51
C ALA A 154 4.32 -19.33 -17.07
N SER A 155 4.34 -18.63 -18.21
CA SER A 155 5.55 -18.13 -18.87
C SER A 155 5.39 -16.66 -19.27
N TRP A 156 6.47 -15.90 -19.16
CA TRP A 156 6.59 -14.50 -19.58
C TRP A 156 7.94 -14.30 -20.28
N SER A 157 8.12 -13.16 -20.97
CA SER A 157 9.29 -12.87 -21.81
C SER A 157 10.63 -12.92 -21.07
N GLU A 158 10.67 -12.39 -19.86
CA GLU A 158 11.88 -12.27 -19.04
C GLU A 158 12.12 -13.48 -18.12
N LYS A 159 11.30 -14.54 -18.23
CA LYS A 159 11.40 -15.71 -17.35
C LYS A 159 12.71 -16.47 -17.58
N ILE A 160 13.44 -16.72 -16.50
CA ILE A 160 14.69 -17.48 -16.52
C ILE A 160 14.39 -18.98 -16.64
N ASN A 161 14.98 -19.65 -17.63
CA ASN A 161 14.86 -21.10 -17.83
C ASN A 161 16.20 -21.83 -17.64
N SER A 162 17.32 -21.12 -17.83
CA SER A 162 18.68 -21.66 -17.75
C SER A 162 19.64 -20.75 -16.96
N ASP A 163 20.74 -21.32 -16.46
CA ASP A 163 21.84 -20.51 -15.88
C ASP A 163 22.50 -19.60 -16.96
N GLN A 164 22.36 -19.94 -18.25
CA GLN A 164 22.81 -19.07 -19.34
C GLN A 164 21.90 -17.84 -19.48
N ASP A 165 20.60 -17.95 -19.20
CA ASP A 165 19.68 -16.81 -19.24
C ASP A 165 20.04 -15.80 -18.14
N LEU A 166 20.39 -16.27 -16.93
CA LEU A 166 20.92 -15.44 -15.84
C LEU A 166 22.21 -14.70 -16.22
N LEU A 167 23.09 -15.33 -17.01
CA LEU A 167 24.33 -14.74 -17.50
C LEU A 167 24.08 -13.76 -18.66
N ASN A 168 23.07 -14.00 -19.49
CA ASN A 168 22.65 -13.10 -20.56
C ASN A 168 22.02 -11.83 -19.97
N ASP A 169 21.05 -11.97 -19.06
CA ASP A 169 20.43 -10.86 -18.32
C ASP A 169 21.48 -9.98 -17.64
N LYS A 170 22.42 -10.58 -16.90
CA LYS A 170 23.56 -9.86 -16.32
C LYS A 170 24.41 -9.10 -17.34
N ALA A 171 24.60 -9.64 -18.54
CA ALA A 171 25.38 -9.00 -19.60
C ALA A 171 24.61 -7.84 -20.26
N GLU A 172 23.29 -7.99 -20.43
CA GLU A 172 22.39 -6.93 -20.90
C GLU A 172 22.26 -5.80 -19.86
N GLU A 173 22.11 -6.16 -18.58
CA GLU A 173 22.09 -5.18 -17.48
C GLU A 173 23.43 -4.46 -17.34
N ALA A 174 24.58 -5.08 -17.59
CA ALA A 174 25.86 -4.39 -17.56
C ALA A 174 25.93 -3.20 -18.56
N LEU A 175 25.02 -3.15 -19.55
CA LEU A 175 24.84 -2.04 -20.49
C LEU A 175 23.77 -1.02 -20.04
N ALA A 176 23.03 -1.28 -18.95
CA ALA A 176 21.82 -0.55 -18.57
C ALA A 176 21.59 -0.26 -17.05
N LEU A 177 22.26 -0.96 -16.11
CA LEU A 177 22.28 -0.94 -14.62
C LEU A 177 21.32 -0.01 -13.84
N ASN A 178 20.41 -0.53 -12.99
CA ASN A 178 19.44 0.29 -12.18
C ASN A 178 18.74 -0.33 -10.89
N GLY A 179 18.31 0.41 -9.82
CA GLY A 179 17.89 -0.11 -8.44
C GLY A 179 16.97 0.74 -7.49
N VAL A 180 16.37 0.17 -6.40
CA VAL A 180 15.53 0.81 -5.30
C VAL A 180 15.86 0.52 -3.79
N ASP A 181 14.94 0.81 -2.85
CA ASP A 181 15.00 0.58 -1.39
C ASP A 181 14.77 -0.88 -0.90
N VAL A 182 15.13 -1.17 0.35
CA VAL A 182 15.06 -2.48 1.08
C VAL A 182 16.04 -3.52 0.55
N VAL A 183 17.32 -3.34 0.88
CA VAL A 183 18.44 -4.08 0.27
C VAL A 183 18.99 -5.12 1.24
N ARG A 184 18.29 -6.25 1.44
CA ARG A 184 18.68 -7.35 2.34
C ARG A 184 18.37 -8.74 1.78
N LEU A 185 19.08 -9.77 2.29
CA LEU A 185 18.92 -11.18 1.88
C LEU A 185 18.16 -12.05 2.89
N ASP A 186 17.93 -11.57 4.11
CA ASP A 186 17.29 -12.37 5.17
C ASP A 186 15.80 -12.65 4.89
N ASP A 187 15.15 -11.70 4.22
CA ASP A 187 13.70 -11.69 3.95
C ASP A 187 13.25 -12.74 2.92
N VAL A 188 14.14 -13.16 2.03
CA VAL A 188 13.81 -13.98 0.84
C VAL A 188 13.95 -15.49 1.08
N HIS A 189 13.98 -15.92 2.34
CA HIS A 189 13.87 -17.32 2.74
C HIS A 189 12.42 -17.81 2.75
N THR A 190 12.17 -19.02 2.23
CA THR A 190 10.86 -19.69 2.29
C THR A 190 10.95 -21.12 2.83
N TRP A 191 9.86 -21.60 3.44
CA TRP A 191 9.79 -22.94 4.08
C TRP A 191 9.81 -24.10 3.08
N ILE A 192 10.73 -25.05 3.29
CA ILE A 192 10.76 -26.36 2.63
C ILE A 192 10.07 -27.42 3.49
N SER A 193 10.33 -27.42 4.80
CA SER A 193 9.65 -28.33 5.74
C SER A 193 8.13 -28.19 5.61
N GLY A 194 7.42 -29.32 5.61
CA GLY A 194 5.98 -29.40 5.29
C GLY A 194 5.63 -29.29 3.80
N ARG A 195 6.49 -28.72 2.94
CA ARG A 195 6.13 -28.32 1.56
C ARG A 195 7.08 -28.83 0.47
N ALA A 196 7.95 -29.80 0.77
CA ALA A 196 8.98 -30.29 -0.15
C ALA A 196 8.45 -30.66 -1.55
N ALA A 197 7.23 -31.22 -1.66
CA ALA A 197 6.61 -31.58 -2.93
C ALA A 197 6.27 -30.36 -3.83
N MET A 198 6.19 -29.15 -3.28
CA MET A 198 5.89 -27.93 -4.04
C MET A 198 7.07 -27.43 -4.87
N PHE A 199 8.29 -27.86 -4.55
CA PHE A 199 9.48 -27.52 -5.33
C PHE A 199 9.73 -28.61 -6.35
N LYS A 200 9.80 -28.22 -7.63
CA LYS A 200 10.11 -29.15 -8.72
C LYS A 200 11.56 -29.63 -8.62
N ASP A 201 12.47 -28.69 -8.36
CA ASP A 201 13.91 -28.91 -8.27
C ASP A 201 14.48 -28.08 -7.11
N LEU A 202 15.18 -28.73 -6.17
CA LEU A 202 16.01 -28.07 -5.15
C LEU A 202 17.45 -28.62 -5.24
N PRO A 203 18.48 -27.80 -5.02
CA PRO A 203 19.85 -28.30 -4.98
C PRO A 203 20.07 -29.23 -3.79
N ALA A 204 21.03 -30.14 -3.90
CA ALA A 204 21.45 -30.96 -2.76
C ALA A 204 22.10 -30.07 -1.70
N LYS A 205 21.80 -30.30 -0.41
CA LYS A 205 22.33 -29.51 0.72
C LYS A 205 23.85 -29.53 0.86
N ASN A 206 24.52 -30.50 0.22
CA ASN A 206 25.97 -30.66 0.16
C ASN A 206 26.58 -30.24 -1.21
N SER A 207 25.80 -29.59 -2.08
CA SER A 207 26.31 -28.92 -3.29
C SER A 207 26.88 -27.54 -2.96
N SER A 208 27.42 -26.81 -3.96
CA SER A 208 27.88 -25.42 -3.76
C SER A 208 26.75 -24.52 -3.24
N LEU A 209 25.53 -24.72 -3.74
CA LEU A 209 24.32 -24.00 -3.30
C LEU A 209 23.79 -24.45 -1.92
N GLY A 210 24.58 -25.22 -1.15
CA GLY A 210 24.21 -25.72 0.17
C GLY A 210 24.06 -24.62 1.23
N GLU A 211 24.78 -23.50 1.09
CA GLU A 211 24.74 -22.38 2.04
C GLU A 211 23.43 -21.59 2.02
N HIS A 212 22.64 -21.68 0.95
CA HIS A 212 21.33 -21.02 0.83
C HIS A 212 20.21 -21.77 1.57
N PHE A 213 20.54 -22.86 2.28
CA PHE A 213 19.65 -23.53 3.22
C PHE A 213 19.84 -23.01 4.64
N ARG A 214 18.74 -22.67 5.33
CA ARG A 214 18.75 -22.35 6.76
C ARG A 214 17.87 -23.33 7.54
N TYR A 215 18.31 -23.75 8.71
CA TYR A 215 17.43 -24.38 9.70
C TYR A 215 16.95 -23.33 10.70
N THR A 216 15.67 -23.33 11.07
CA THR A 216 15.10 -22.42 12.06
C THR A 216 14.27 -23.17 13.10
N THR A 217 14.41 -22.74 14.36
CA THR A 217 13.49 -23.04 15.47
C THR A 217 12.63 -21.82 15.85
N THR A 218 12.87 -20.67 15.21
CA THR A 218 12.05 -19.47 15.34
C THR A 218 10.96 -19.52 14.28
N VAL A 219 9.70 -19.44 14.72
CA VAL A 219 8.51 -19.53 13.87
C VAL A 219 7.56 -18.39 14.19
N GLY A 220 6.99 -17.77 13.15
CA GLY A 220 5.83 -16.87 13.25
C GLY A 220 4.57 -17.60 12.79
N SER A 221 4.26 -17.53 11.49
CA SER A 221 3.15 -18.21 10.81
C SER A 221 3.67 -19.33 9.87
N PRO A 222 4.28 -20.40 10.39
CA PRO A 222 4.84 -21.48 9.58
C PRO A 222 3.74 -22.28 8.86
N PRO A 223 3.99 -22.77 7.63
CA PRO A 223 3.00 -23.54 6.88
C PRO A 223 2.73 -24.88 7.58
N LEU A 224 1.49 -25.37 7.50
CA LEU A 224 1.11 -26.73 7.91
C LEU A 224 1.58 -27.09 9.34
N GLY A 225 1.58 -26.11 10.26
CA GLY A 225 1.89 -26.31 11.68
C GLY A 225 3.32 -26.78 12.00
N GLN A 226 4.31 -26.49 11.15
CA GLN A 226 5.72 -26.75 11.52
C GLN A 226 6.11 -25.93 12.76
N THR A 227 6.87 -26.52 13.69
CA THR A 227 7.44 -25.79 14.86
C THR A 227 8.92 -25.48 14.71
N GLU A 228 9.58 -26.14 13.75
CA GLU A 228 10.98 -25.94 13.34
C GLU A 228 11.15 -26.53 11.94
N GLY A 229 12.22 -26.17 11.21
CA GLY A 229 12.47 -26.79 9.92
C GLY A 229 13.46 -26.09 9.00
N TRP A 230 13.55 -26.62 7.79
CA TRP A 230 14.44 -26.12 6.74
C TRP A 230 13.74 -25.08 5.86
N LEU A 231 14.46 -24.00 5.61
CA LEU A 231 14.17 -22.93 4.66
C LEU A 231 15.18 -22.97 3.50
N PHE A 232 14.82 -22.38 2.35
CA PHE A 232 15.75 -22.13 1.24
C PHE A 232 15.57 -20.71 0.68
N ASN A 233 16.67 -20.14 0.20
CA ASN A 233 16.72 -18.79 -0.37
C ASN A 233 17.03 -18.85 -1.88
N HIS A 234 15.99 -18.82 -2.71
CA HIS A 234 16.15 -18.90 -4.17
C HIS A 234 16.87 -17.68 -4.73
N TYR A 235 16.60 -16.48 -4.20
CA TYR A 235 17.25 -15.24 -4.64
C TYR A 235 18.76 -15.29 -4.39
N SER A 236 19.20 -15.63 -3.18
CA SER A 236 20.62 -15.77 -2.85
C SER A 236 21.31 -16.85 -3.72
N ALA A 237 20.65 -17.98 -3.96
CA ALA A 237 21.15 -19.00 -4.89
C ALA A 237 21.24 -18.51 -6.35
N ASN A 238 20.33 -17.63 -6.79
CA ASN A 238 20.40 -16.98 -8.10
C ASN A 238 21.52 -15.94 -8.17
N LEU A 239 21.81 -15.22 -7.08
CA LEU A 239 22.98 -14.33 -7.00
C LEU A 239 24.29 -15.12 -7.14
N GLU A 240 24.45 -16.28 -6.49
CA GLU A 240 25.63 -17.14 -6.68
C GLU A 240 25.73 -17.63 -8.15
N ARG A 241 24.61 -18.03 -8.76
CA ARG A 241 24.57 -18.42 -10.19
C ARG A 241 24.98 -17.26 -11.12
N LYS A 242 24.53 -16.03 -10.86
CA LYS A 242 24.86 -14.83 -11.66
C LYS A 242 26.30 -14.36 -11.44
N TYR A 243 26.79 -14.36 -10.20
CA TYR A 243 27.99 -13.61 -9.81
C TYR A 243 29.16 -14.47 -9.31
N GLY A 244 28.97 -15.78 -9.13
CA GLY A 244 29.95 -16.68 -8.54
C GLY A 244 30.04 -16.52 -7.01
N THR A 245 31.07 -17.09 -6.38
CA THR A 245 31.18 -17.17 -4.92
C THR A 245 31.37 -15.83 -4.18
N ASP A 246 31.67 -14.74 -4.89
CA ASP A 246 31.73 -13.36 -4.34
C ASP A 246 30.38 -12.62 -4.50
N TYR A 247 29.28 -13.34 -4.67
CA TYR A 247 27.98 -12.78 -5.05
C TYR A 247 27.46 -11.71 -4.09
N ILE A 248 27.72 -11.80 -2.78
CA ILE A 248 27.26 -10.77 -1.82
C ILE A 248 27.90 -9.41 -2.12
N ASN A 249 29.22 -9.37 -2.37
CA ASN A 249 29.90 -8.13 -2.71
C ASN A 249 29.49 -7.61 -4.08
N LYS A 250 29.34 -8.50 -5.07
CA LYS A 250 28.90 -8.15 -6.42
C LYS A 250 27.47 -7.63 -6.44
N TRP A 251 26.55 -8.32 -5.77
CA TRP A 251 25.17 -7.87 -5.59
C TRP A 251 25.12 -6.51 -4.91
N LYS A 252 25.90 -6.29 -3.84
CA LYS A 252 26.03 -4.97 -3.18
C LYS A 252 26.52 -3.89 -4.15
N ASP A 253 27.59 -4.14 -4.90
CA ASP A 253 28.16 -3.17 -5.86
C ASP A 253 27.18 -2.87 -7.01
N VAL A 254 26.58 -3.93 -7.58
CA VAL A 254 25.55 -3.84 -8.61
C VAL A 254 24.37 -3.04 -8.07
N SER A 255 23.83 -3.39 -6.90
CA SER A 255 22.75 -2.68 -6.20
C SER A 255 23.05 -1.18 -6.02
N VAL A 256 24.24 -0.80 -5.54
CA VAL A 256 24.60 0.63 -5.41
C VAL A 256 24.71 1.34 -6.77
N ALA A 257 25.30 0.69 -7.78
CA ALA A 257 25.37 1.25 -9.13
C ALA A 257 23.97 1.39 -9.76
N ARG A 258 23.14 0.39 -9.49
CA ARG A 258 21.72 0.30 -9.80
C ARG A 258 20.98 1.54 -9.20
N PHE A 259 20.97 1.75 -7.88
CA PHE A 259 20.21 2.83 -7.20
C PHE A 259 20.41 4.21 -7.84
N LYS A 260 21.67 4.56 -8.11
CA LYS A 260 22.06 5.84 -8.70
C LYS A 260 21.50 6.09 -10.10
N ASN A 261 21.25 5.05 -10.89
CA ASN A 261 20.79 5.17 -12.28
C ASN A 261 19.26 5.10 -12.42
N TRP A 262 18.52 4.41 -11.54
CA TRP A 262 17.07 4.68 -11.39
C TRP A 262 16.81 6.08 -10.79
N GLY A 263 17.86 6.80 -10.35
CA GLY A 263 17.77 8.16 -9.82
C GLY A 263 17.43 8.23 -8.33
N PHE A 264 17.51 7.11 -7.60
CA PHE A 264 17.35 7.11 -6.15
C PHE A 264 18.47 7.89 -5.49
N ASN A 265 18.11 8.73 -4.52
CA ASN A 265 19.03 9.54 -3.73
C ASN A 265 19.40 8.88 -2.39
N SER A 266 18.70 7.81 -1.98
CA SER A 266 18.97 7.06 -0.75
C SER A 266 18.80 5.55 -0.91
N LEU A 267 19.41 4.81 0.02
CA LEU A 267 18.99 3.48 0.46
C LEU A 267 17.92 3.64 1.54
N GLY A 268 16.73 3.08 1.31
CA GLY A 268 15.65 3.02 2.28
C GLY A 268 15.88 2.02 3.43
N ASN A 269 14.82 1.88 4.23
CA ASN A 269 14.84 1.13 5.49
C ASN A 269 15.26 -0.34 5.33
N TRP A 270 15.78 -0.94 6.41
CA TRP A 270 16.17 -2.36 6.47
C TRP A 270 17.21 -2.81 5.43
N SER A 271 17.98 -1.89 4.85
CA SER A 271 19.16 -2.22 4.06
C SER A 271 20.20 -2.93 4.95
N GLU A 272 20.82 -4.00 4.45
CA GLU A 272 21.76 -4.87 5.17
C GLU A 272 22.83 -4.08 5.97
N PRO A 273 22.75 -4.03 7.32
CA PRO A 273 23.59 -3.17 8.14
C PRO A 273 25.08 -3.41 7.93
N THR A 274 25.49 -4.67 7.79
CA THR A 274 26.91 -5.03 7.58
C THR A 274 27.46 -4.55 6.23
N LEU A 275 26.62 -4.26 5.25
CA LEU A 275 27.02 -3.83 3.90
C LEU A 275 26.83 -2.33 3.66
N PHE A 276 25.88 -1.67 4.33
CA PHE A 276 25.46 -0.30 4.01
C PHE A 276 25.58 0.72 5.15
N PHE A 277 25.41 0.32 6.42
CA PHE A 277 25.48 1.28 7.53
C PHE A 277 26.94 1.72 7.75
N GLY A 278 27.15 3.03 7.93
CA GLY A 278 28.46 3.67 8.04
C GLY A 278 29.26 3.69 6.73
N LYS A 279 28.62 3.38 5.60
CA LYS A 279 29.28 3.17 4.29
C LYS A 279 28.66 4.00 3.14
N GLY A 280 27.72 4.90 3.42
CA GLY A 280 27.20 5.86 2.45
C GLY A 280 28.30 6.73 1.83
N SER A 281 29.34 7.11 2.57
CA SER A 281 30.54 7.78 2.02
C SER A 281 31.32 6.93 1.01
N GLN A 282 31.47 5.63 1.27
CA GLN A 282 32.08 4.67 0.35
C GLN A 282 31.20 4.48 -0.90
N HIS A 283 29.91 4.30 -0.66
CA HIS A 283 28.91 4.02 -1.70
C HIS A 283 28.51 5.27 -2.50
N LYS A 284 28.80 6.49 -2.03
CA LYS A 284 28.30 7.77 -2.56
C LYS A 284 26.79 7.75 -2.78
N LEU A 285 26.07 7.29 -1.77
CA LEU A 285 24.61 7.17 -1.75
C LEU A 285 24.15 7.34 -0.31
N ALA A 286 23.11 8.14 -0.09
CA ALA A 286 22.62 8.39 1.26
C ALA A 286 21.88 7.14 1.80
N TYR A 287 21.67 7.04 3.10
CA TYR A 287 20.91 5.92 3.67
C TYR A 287 20.18 6.32 4.94
N VAL A 288 19.11 5.59 5.25
CA VAL A 288 18.51 5.57 6.58
C VAL A 288 19.02 4.36 7.35
N ALA A 289 19.22 4.50 8.66
CA ALA A 289 19.50 3.38 9.55
C ALA A 289 18.25 3.02 10.37
N ASN A 290 18.27 1.87 11.03
CA ASN A 290 17.17 1.45 11.89
C ASN A 290 17.64 0.66 13.12
N GLY A 291 16.79 0.63 14.13
CA GLY A 291 16.93 -0.25 15.29
C GLY A 291 15.58 -0.68 15.86
N TRP A 292 15.58 -1.80 16.56
CA TRP A 292 14.40 -2.45 17.13
C TRP A 292 14.52 -2.52 18.65
N THR A 293 13.57 -1.91 19.36
CA THR A 293 13.50 -2.02 20.82
C THR A 293 13.02 -3.40 21.24
N SER A 294 12.20 -4.06 20.41
CA SER A 294 11.62 -5.40 20.66
C SER A 294 12.64 -6.53 20.87
N TRP A 295 13.92 -6.32 20.55
CA TRP A 295 15.02 -7.26 20.82
C TRP A 295 15.63 -7.08 22.24
N GLY A 296 15.14 -6.10 23.00
CA GLY A 296 15.54 -5.85 24.39
C GLY A 296 14.87 -6.78 25.40
N THR A 297 15.15 -6.54 26.69
CA THR A 297 14.72 -7.41 27.81
C THR A 297 13.65 -6.79 28.71
N HIS A 298 13.11 -5.63 28.32
CA HIS A 298 12.01 -4.96 29.00
C HIS A 298 10.68 -5.73 28.86
N THR A 299 9.71 -5.41 29.71
CA THR A 299 8.38 -6.01 29.64
C THR A 299 7.49 -5.33 28.59
N THR A 300 6.59 -6.12 28.00
CA THR A 300 5.58 -5.63 27.05
C THR A 300 4.18 -5.59 27.66
N ILE A 301 3.37 -4.67 27.15
CA ILE A 301 1.93 -4.54 27.37
C ILE A 301 1.23 -5.36 26.27
N PRO A 302 0.26 -6.24 26.60
CA PRO A 302 -0.51 -6.96 25.59
C PRO A 302 -1.31 -6.01 24.68
N SER A 303 -1.16 -6.13 23.35
CA SER A 303 -1.91 -5.34 22.36
C SER A 303 -2.94 -6.16 21.56
N GLY A 304 -2.76 -7.47 21.43
CA GLY A 304 -3.67 -8.35 20.69
C GLY A 304 -2.90 -9.34 19.83
N GLU A 305 -3.37 -9.57 18.61
CA GLU A 305 -2.81 -10.54 17.65
C GLU A 305 -1.42 -10.11 17.13
N TRP A 306 -1.15 -8.81 17.08
CA TRP A 306 0.11 -8.20 16.60
C TRP A 306 1.23 -8.15 17.65
N GLY A 307 1.23 -9.08 18.61
CA GLY A 307 2.18 -9.11 19.71
C GLY A 307 1.91 -8.07 20.82
N GLY A 308 2.97 -7.69 21.55
CA GLY A 308 2.92 -6.72 22.66
C GLY A 308 3.71 -5.44 22.37
N VAL A 309 3.19 -4.30 22.81
CA VAL A 309 3.90 -3.00 22.78
C VAL A 309 4.87 -2.92 23.95
N ALA A 310 6.05 -2.30 23.78
CA ALA A 310 6.96 -2.00 24.89
C ALA A 310 6.25 -1.27 26.05
N ASP A 311 6.57 -1.58 27.32
CA ASP A 311 6.17 -0.75 28.46
C ASP A 311 7.25 0.32 28.71
N PRO A 312 7.06 1.59 28.31
CA PRO A 312 8.07 2.63 28.50
C PRO A 312 8.14 3.17 29.94
N TYR A 313 7.33 2.63 30.85
CA TYR A 313 7.44 2.85 32.30
C TYR A 313 8.27 1.76 33.00
N ASP A 314 8.62 0.66 32.32
CA ASP A 314 9.65 -0.27 32.79
C ASP A 314 11.03 0.42 32.75
N PRO A 315 11.77 0.52 33.87
CA PRO A 315 13.13 1.03 33.87
C PRO A 315 14.05 0.30 32.88
N GLN A 316 13.79 -0.99 32.62
CA GLN A 316 14.55 -1.78 31.66
C GLN A 316 14.34 -1.35 30.20
N PHE A 317 13.28 -0.59 29.88
CA PHE A 317 13.07 -0.04 28.54
C PHE A 317 14.16 0.99 28.19
N THR A 318 14.59 1.82 29.15
CA THR A 318 15.68 2.79 28.91
C THR A 318 17.01 2.08 28.61
N VAL A 319 17.29 0.98 29.32
CA VAL A 319 18.46 0.13 29.05
C VAL A 319 18.35 -0.54 27.69
N SER A 320 17.19 -1.13 27.37
CA SER A 320 16.93 -1.77 26.07
C SER A 320 17.10 -0.81 24.89
N VAL A 321 16.64 0.43 25.02
CA VAL A 321 16.82 1.48 24.00
C VAL A 321 18.29 1.86 23.87
N SER A 322 19.01 2.06 24.98
CA SER A 322 20.46 2.31 24.95
C SER A 322 21.22 1.17 24.26
N ASP A 323 20.92 -0.08 24.61
CA ASP A 323 21.54 -1.27 24.00
C ASP A 323 21.20 -1.40 22.52
N MET A 324 19.98 -1.06 22.10
CA MET A 324 19.59 -0.98 20.69
C MET A 324 20.43 0.07 19.95
N VAL A 325 20.54 1.29 20.48
CA VAL A 325 21.32 2.38 19.85
C VAL A 325 22.79 2.00 19.74
N GLN A 326 23.39 1.42 20.78
CA GLN A 326 24.81 1.02 20.72
C GLN A 326 25.03 -0.16 19.77
N ASN A 327 24.28 -1.26 19.92
CA ASN A 327 24.60 -2.53 19.26
C ASN A 327 24.00 -2.67 17.85
N GLN A 328 22.88 -2.02 17.55
CA GLN A 328 22.20 -2.14 16.24
C GLN A 328 22.50 -0.95 15.30
N ILE A 329 23.01 0.17 15.83
CA ILE A 329 23.20 1.42 15.08
C ILE A 329 24.65 1.90 15.17
N VAL A 330 25.12 2.31 16.35
CA VAL A 330 26.46 2.91 16.52
C VAL A 330 27.58 1.94 16.18
N ALA A 331 27.42 0.65 16.49
CA ALA A 331 28.38 -0.42 16.18
C ALA A 331 28.77 -0.51 14.68
N TYR A 332 27.92 -0.03 13.76
CA TYR A 332 28.19 0.00 12.32
C TYR A 332 28.94 1.27 11.85
N GLY A 333 29.37 2.15 12.77
CA GLY A 333 30.15 3.35 12.42
C GLY A 333 29.32 4.51 11.84
N VAL A 334 27.99 4.46 11.94
CA VAL A 334 27.09 5.48 11.36
C VAL A 334 27.36 6.90 11.87
N ALA A 335 27.92 7.04 13.08
CA ALA A 335 28.25 8.32 13.70
C ALA A 335 29.34 9.12 12.95
N GLN A 336 30.13 8.47 12.09
CA GLN A 336 31.18 9.12 11.31
C GLN A 336 30.79 9.42 9.86
N ASP A 337 29.61 8.96 9.40
CA ASP A 337 29.25 8.99 7.99
C ASP A 337 28.20 10.09 7.68
N PRO A 338 28.58 11.19 7.00
CA PRO A 338 27.66 12.30 6.71
C PRO A 338 26.56 11.96 5.67
N TRP A 339 26.52 10.72 5.18
CA TRP A 339 25.48 10.22 4.27
C TRP A 339 24.30 9.55 4.99
N LEU A 340 24.36 9.42 6.33
CA LEU A 340 23.21 9.05 7.13
C LEU A 340 22.16 10.17 7.12
N ILE A 341 20.96 9.88 6.61
CA ILE A 341 19.81 10.79 6.63
C ILE A 341 19.22 10.86 8.03
N GLY A 342 19.02 9.71 8.66
CA GLY A 342 18.34 9.59 9.94
C GLY A 342 18.08 8.14 10.33
N ILE A 343 17.41 7.95 11.47
CA ILE A 343 17.15 6.66 12.10
C ILE A 343 15.65 6.44 12.30
N TYR A 344 15.13 5.33 11.78
CA TYR A 344 13.85 4.76 12.22
C TYR A 344 14.04 3.91 13.48
N VAL A 345 13.10 3.96 14.42
CA VAL A 345 13.10 3.07 15.59
C VAL A 345 11.76 2.36 15.70
N ASP A 346 11.81 1.02 15.67
CA ASP A 346 10.66 0.13 15.48
C ASP A 346 9.86 0.42 14.18
N ASN A 347 8.76 -0.30 14.00
CA ASN A 347 7.89 -0.22 12.83
C ASN A 347 6.45 -0.59 13.25
N GLU A 348 5.46 0.14 12.76
CA GLU A 348 4.03 -0.22 12.87
C GLU A 348 3.59 -0.69 14.26
N ILE A 349 4.00 0.03 15.31
CA ILE A 349 3.67 -0.33 16.68
C ILE A 349 2.13 -0.35 16.85
N PRO A 350 1.53 -1.42 17.41
CA PRO A 350 0.08 -1.54 17.61
C PRO A 350 -0.46 -0.65 18.74
N TRP A 351 -0.38 0.67 18.58
CA TRP A 351 -0.88 1.65 19.56
C TRP A 351 -2.41 1.60 19.75
N GLY A 352 -3.14 1.15 18.72
CA GLY A 352 -4.60 0.97 18.71
C GLY A 352 -5.23 1.46 17.40
N SER A 353 -6.16 0.69 16.84
CA SER A 353 -6.79 1.01 15.55
C SER A 353 -7.87 2.09 15.67
N PRO A 354 -7.84 3.15 14.84
CA PRO A 354 -8.79 4.27 14.93
C PRO A 354 -10.23 3.90 14.52
N ALA A 355 -10.49 2.70 14.01
CA ALA A 355 -11.79 2.26 13.51
C ALA A 355 -12.95 2.38 14.52
N THR A 356 -12.68 2.18 15.81
CA THR A 356 -13.67 2.34 16.90
C THR A 356 -13.01 2.89 18.17
N THR A 357 -13.80 3.47 19.07
CA THR A 357 -13.32 3.86 20.43
C THR A 357 -12.67 2.68 21.17
N GLN A 358 -13.21 1.47 21.02
CA GLN A 358 -12.74 0.28 21.73
C GLN A 358 -11.42 -0.26 21.19
N SER A 359 -11.21 -0.23 19.87
CA SER A 359 -9.96 -0.60 19.22
C SER A 359 -8.89 0.47 19.40
N LYS A 360 -9.27 1.76 19.35
CA LYS A 360 -8.35 2.90 19.48
C LYS A 360 -7.66 2.93 20.83
N TYR A 361 -8.39 2.61 21.90
CA TYR A 361 -7.83 2.58 23.25
C TYR A 361 -7.66 1.16 23.82
N LEU A 362 -7.57 0.14 22.95
CA LEU A 362 -7.37 -1.27 23.35
C LEU A 362 -6.14 -1.43 24.24
N LEU A 363 -5.04 -0.74 23.91
CA LEU A 363 -3.80 -0.77 24.70
C LEU A 363 -4.03 -0.24 26.13
N VAL A 364 -4.80 0.85 26.29
CA VAL A 364 -5.16 1.41 27.61
C VAL A 364 -6.12 0.47 28.37
N SER A 365 -7.10 -0.13 27.69
CA SER A 365 -7.95 -1.18 28.29
C SER A 365 -7.13 -2.38 28.77
N ASN A 366 -6.10 -2.79 28.03
CA ASN A 366 -5.23 -3.90 28.42
C ASN A 366 -4.31 -3.51 29.58
N ILE A 367 -3.76 -2.29 29.61
CA ILE A 367 -3.04 -1.75 30.79
C ILE A 367 -3.94 -1.81 32.03
N LEU A 368 -5.18 -1.33 31.95
CA LEU A 368 -6.11 -1.35 33.09
C LEU A 368 -6.54 -2.76 33.49
N ALA A 369 -6.50 -3.73 32.58
CA ALA A 369 -6.73 -5.14 32.86
C ALA A 369 -5.55 -5.85 33.56
N MET A 370 -4.34 -5.26 33.59
CA MET A 370 -3.22 -5.80 34.37
C MET A 370 -3.47 -5.65 35.87
N ASN A 371 -2.83 -6.49 36.69
CA ASN A 371 -2.81 -6.34 38.15
C ASN A 371 -1.58 -5.51 38.57
N ALA A 372 -1.79 -4.40 39.28
CA ALA A 372 -0.71 -3.50 39.70
C ALA A 372 0.26 -4.11 40.71
N ALA A 373 -0.15 -5.19 41.40
CA ALA A 373 0.70 -5.94 42.33
C ALA A 373 1.73 -6.84 41.61
N GLU A 374 1.54 -7.15 40.33
CA GLU A 374 2.54 -7.88 39.55
C GLU A 374 3.74 -6.98 39.26
N SER A 375 4.96 -7.49 39.49
CA SER A 375 6.19 -6.68 39.41
C SER A 375 6.39 -6.00 38.05
N LYS A 376 5.93 -6.62 36.95
CA LYS A 376 6.04 -6.10 35.58
C LYS A 376 4.93 -5.12 35.16
N SER A 377 3.93 -4.85 36.00
CA SER A 377 2.81 -3.94 35.66
C SER A 377 3.15 -2.44 35.82
N TYR A 378 4.21 -1.96 35.15
CA TYR A 378 4.69 -0.58 35.32
C TYR A 378 3.72 0.46 34.75
N ALA A 379 3.26 0.29 33.50
CA ALA A 379 2.27 1.16 32.89
C ALA A 379 0.99 1.27 33.73
N LYS A 380 0.47 0.15 34.27
CA LYS A 380 -0.71 0.13 35.14
C LYS A 380 -0.54 1.03 36.37
N ARG A 381 0.61 0.93 37.06
CA ARG A 381 0.93 1.80 38.21
C ARG A 381 1.07 3.26 37.80
N ALA A 382 1.70 3.55 36.66
CA ALA A 382 1.83 4.91 36.13
C ALA A 382 0.48 5.53 35.78
N MET A 383 -0.43 4.77 35.15
CA MET A 383 -1.77 5.24 34.81
C MET A 383 -2.64 5.49 36.04
N ILE A 384 -2.58 4.63 37.06
CA ILE A 384 -3.28 4.88 38.35
C ILE A 384 -2.70 6.13 39.04
N ALA A 385 -1.38 6.33 39.03
CA ALA A 385 -0.75 7.53 39.59
C ALA A 385 -1.16 8.81 38.85
N HIS A 386 -1.29 8.75 37.51
CA HIS A 386 -1.83 9.85 36.71
C HIS A 386 -3.28 10.18 37.09
N LEU A 387 -4.17 9.18 37.12
CA LEU A 387 -5.58 9.37 37.48
C LEU A 387 -5.72 9.92 38.92
N LYS A 388 -4.97 9.36 39.87
CA LYS A 388 -4.92 9.85 41.26
C LYS A 388 -4.50 11.32 41.34
N THR A 389 -3.57 11.75 40.49
CA THR A 389 -3.13 13.16 40.41
C THR A 389 -4.22 14.03 39.79
N LYS A 390 -4.76 13.64 38.62
CA LYS A 390 -5.78 14.39 37.87
C LYS A 390 -7.04 14.65 38.71
N TYR A 391 -7.48 13.67 39.48
CA TYR A 391 -8.67 13.77 40.34
C TYR A 391 -8.36 14.23 41.78
N SER A 392 -7.15 14.73 42.06
CA SER A 392 -6.76 15.19 43.42
C SER A 392 -7.01 14.14 44.52
N ASN A 393 -6.77 12.86 44.19
CA ASN A 393 -7.07 11.68 45.01
C ASN A 393 -8.55 11.50 45.41
N ASN A 394 -9.49 12.21 44.77
CA ASN A 394 -10.93 12.07 44.98
C ASN A 394 -11.55 11.02 44.05
N ILE A 395 -11.71 9.79 44.57
CA ILE A 395 -12.28 8.67 43.79
C ILE A 395 -13.75 8.90 43.42
N ALA A 396 -14.50 9.70 44.18
CA ALA A 396 -15.90 9.97 43.88
C ALA A 396 -16.07 10.79 42.59
N THR A 397 -15.14 11.69 42.29
CA THR A 397 -15.12 12.45 41.02
C THR A 397 -14.85 11.54 39.83
N LEU A 398 -13.87 10.62 39.93
CA LEU A 398 -13.60 9.62 38.89
C LEU A 398 -14.82 8.71 38.70
N ASN A 399 -15.37 8.17 39.78
CA ASN A 399 -16.55 7.30 39.76
C ASN A 399 -17.74 7.97 39.05
N ALA A 400 -18.03 9.23 39.38
CA ALA A 400 -19.10 10.01 38.77
C ALA A 400 -18.87 10.26 37.27
N GLN A 401 -17.62 10.51 36.84
CA GLN A 401 -17.31 10.71 35.42
C GLN A 401 -17.33 9.38 34.64
N TRP A 402 -16.71 8.32 35.15
CA TRP A 402 -16.58 7.04 34.46
C TRP A 402 -17.86 6.20 34.48
N GLY A 403 -18.76 6.43 35.43
CA GLY A 403 -19.89 5.54 35.71
C GLY A 403 -19.45 4.28 36.46
N THR A 404 -18.53 4.43 37.41
CA THR A 404 -17.93 3.32 38.18
C THR A 404 -18.12 3.51 39.69
N SER A 405 -17.72 2.53 40.50
CA SER A 405 -17.98 2.48 41.95
C SER A 405 -16.76 2.01 42.77
N PHE A 406 -15.55 2.38 42.33
CA PHE A 406 -14.31 2.04 43.04
C PHE A 406 -14.30 2.66 44.45
N ALA A 407 -13.93 1.87 45.46
CA ALA A 407 -13.86 2.35 46.85
C ALA A 407 -12.69 3.32 47.10
N SER A 408 -11.63 3.24 46.30
CA SER A 408 -10.45 4.11 46.34
C SER A 408 -9.61 3.95 45.06
N PHE A 409 -8.60 4.80 44.86
CA PHE A 409 -7.62 4.57 43.78
C PHE A 409 -6.86 3.24 43.93
N THR A 410 -6.61 2.78 45.16
CA THR A 410 -6.02 1.46 45.43
C THR A 410 -6.94 0.31 45.01
N ALA A 411 -8.27 0.51 45.01
CA ALA A 411 -9.18 -0.51 44.45
C ALA A 411 -9.01 -0.68 42.93
N MET A 412 -8.40 0.29 42.23
CA MET A 412 -8.05 0.18 40.81
C MET A 412 -6.76 -0.61 40.58
N ASP A 413 -6.02 -1.02 41.61
CA ASP A 413 -4.81 -1.87 41.47
C ASP A 413 -5.18 -3.24 40.90
N ALA A 414 -6.37 -3.75 41.22
CA ALA A 414 -6.92 -4.96 40.64
C ALA A 414 -7.22 -4.80 39.12
N PRO A 415 -7.27 -5.91 38.36
CA PRO A 415 -7.72 -5.91 36.96
C PRO A 415 -9.08 -5.23 36.76
N PHE A 416 -9.14 -4.27 35.83
CA PHE A 416 -10.36 -3.61 35.40
C PHE A 416 -10.42 -3.57 33.87
N LYS A 417 -11.31 -4.36 33.28
CA LYS A 417 -11.59 -4.39 31.85
C LYS A 417 -13.09 -4.18 31.62
N PRO A 418 -13.56 -2.94 31.38
CA PRO A 418 -14.97 -2.68 31.14
C PRO A 418 -15.38 -3.27 29.78
N THR A 419 -16.61 -3.80 29.69
CA THR A 419 -17.17 -4.36 28.44
C THR A 419 -17.28 -3.31 27.33
N GLN A 420 -17.44 -2.04 27.70
CA GLN A 420 -17.49 -0.87 26.81
C GLN A 420 -16.81 0.31 27.51
N ILE A 421 -16.02 1.09 26.77
CA ILE A 421 -15.47 2.37 27.24
C ILE A 421 -16.60 3.41 27.25
N SER A 422 -16.94 3.96 28.43
CA SER A 422 -17.99 4.97 28.55
C SER A 422 -17.52 6.34 28.04
N ASN A 423 -18.45 7.22 27.63
CA ASN A 423 -18.11 8.56 27.13
C ASN A 423 -17.29 9.38 28.15
N GLY A 424 -17.49 9.17 29.45
CA GLY A 424 -16.70 9.84 30.49
C GLY A 424 -15.32 9.22 30.74
N MET A 425 -15.07 8.00 30.30
CA MET A 425 -13.72 7.40 30.30
C MET A 425 -12.85 7.95 29.16
N ILE A 426 -13.43 8.29 28.00
CA ILE A 426 -12.70 8.67 26.78
C ILE A 426 -11.63 9.76 27.00
N PRO A 427 -11.88 10.88 27.73
CA PRO A 427 -10.87 11.91 27.94
C PRO A 427 -9.65 11.41 28.75
N ASP A 428 -9.86 10.48 29.68
CA ASP A 428 -8.78 9.86 30.44
C ASP A 428 -8.03 8.84 29.60
N TYR A 429 -8.72 8.01 28.83
CA TYR A 429 -8.12 7.02 27.95
C TYR A 429 -7.25 7.69 26.85
N SER A 430 -7.73 8.78 26.27
CA SER A 430 -6.98 9.66 25.38
C SER A 430 -5.71 10.21 26.06
N THR A 431 -5.84 10.78 27.27
CA THR A 431 -4.69 11.30 28.03
C THR A 431 -3.67 10.21 28.36
N MET A 432 -4.13 9.02 28.78
CA MET A 432 -3.27 7.87 29.12
C MET A 432 -2.53 7.32 27.90
N LEU A 433 -3.19 7.20 26.74
CA LEU A 433 -2.55 6.80 25.49
C LEU A 433 -1.47 7.82 25.06
N LYS A 434 -1.78 9.12 25.13
CA LYS A 434 -0.79 10.18 24.85
C LYS A 434 0.41 10.10 25.78
N LEU A 435 0.19 9.92 27.10
CA LEU A 435 1.27 9.78 28.07
C LEU A 435 2.14 8.53 27.86
N LEU A 436 1.56 7.44 27.36
CA LEU A 436 2.30 6.22 27.03
C LEU A 436 3.22 6.45 25.82
N ALA A 437 2.66 6.91 24.71
CA ALA A 437 3.41 7.21 23.49
C ALA A 437 4.49 8.28 23.77
N ARG A 438 4.14 9.36 24.48
CA ARG A 438 5.07 10.44 24.87
C ARG A 438 6.26 9.91 25.66
N LYS A 439 6.03 8.96 26.58
CA LYS A 439 7.09 8.35 27.38
C LYS A 439 8.01 7.47 26.52
N TYR A 440 7.46 6.68 25.59
CA TYR A 440 8.23 5.91 24.61
C TYR A 440 9.13 6.83 23.76
N PHE A 441 8.55 7.81 23.06
CA PHE A 441 9.29 8.70 22.16
C PHE A 441 10.37 9.50 22.89
N SER A 442 10.09 9.98 24.12
CA SER A 442 11.07 10.71 24.93
C SER A 442 12.32 9.90 25.33
N ILE A 443 12.19 8.58 25.47
CA ILE A 443 13.33 7.72 25.84
C ILE A 443 14.18 7.39 24.61
N VAL A 444 13.52 7.16 23.47
CA VAL A 444 14.21 6.92 22.19
C VAL A 444 14.97 8.16 21.74
N ASP A 445 14.32 9.33 21.72
CA ASP A 445 14.96 10.62 21.41
C ASP A 445 16.16 10.89 22.34
N ALA A 446 15.99 10.80 23.66
CA ALA A 446 17.08 11.05 24.59
C ALA A 446 18.32 10.16 24.34
N ALA A 447 18.11 8.88 24.02
CA ALA A 447 19.20 7.95 23.72
C ALA A 447 19.87 8.22 22.35
N LEU A 448 19.06 8.54 21.33
CA LEU A 448 19.57 8.92 20.00
C LEU A 448 20.34 10.25 20.07
N THR A 449 19.76 11.28 20.68
CA THR A 449 20.40 12.59 20.89
C THR A 449 21.69 12.47 21.71
N GLN A 450 21.75 11.58 22.71
CA GLN A 450 22.99 11.35 23.46
C GLN A 450 24.11 10.69 22.63
N ALA A 451 23.77 9.72 21.77
CA ALA A 451 24.75 8.97 21.00
C ALA A 451 25.12 9.62 19.65
N LEU A 452 24.16 10.32 19.04
CA LEU A 452 24.14 10.78 17.65
C LEU A 452 23.48 12.18 17.54
N PRO A 453 23.99 13.22 18.22
CA PRO A 453 23.32 14.53 18.38
C PRO A 453 23.10 15.35 17.10
N ASN A 454 23.55 14.88 15.94
CA ASN A 454 23.40 15.55 14.64
C ASN A 454 22.61 14.69 13.62
N THR A 455 21.91 13.66 14.08
CA THR A 455 21.19 12.69 13.24
C THR A 455 19.69 12.82 13.44
N LEU A 456 18.91 12.85 12.35
CA LEU A 456 17.45 12.96 12.43
C LEU A 456 16.82 11.71 13.06
N TYR A 457 15.94 11.89 14.05
CA TYR A 457 15.04 10.85 14.50
C TYR A 457 13.79 10.82 13.60
N LEU A 458 13.62 9.73 12.85
CA LEU A 458 12.57 9.56 11.84
C LEU A 458 11.31 8.88 12.38
N GLY A 459 11.19 8.65 13.69
CA GLY A 459 10.01 8.03 14.30
C GLY A 459 9.89 6.51 14.09
N SER A 460 8.67 6.00 14.19
CA SER A 460 8.35 4.56 14.33
C SER A 460 7.33 4.02 13.30
N ARG A 461 7.30 4.62 12.11
CA ARG A 461 6.59 4.18 10.89
C ARG A 461 5.13 3.77 11.13
N PHE A 462 4.24 4.77 11.25
CA PHE A 462 2.84 4.53 11.59
C PHE A 462 2.05 3.94 10.41
N ALA A 463 1.35 2.84 10.65
CA ALA A 463 0.29 2.34 9.76
C ALA A 463 -1.10 2.83 10.16
N GLU A 464 -2.03 2.83 9.21
CA GLU A 464 -3.46 3.18 9.37
C GLU A 464 -4.13 2.45 10.56
N TRP A 465 -3.74 1.21 10.84
CA TRP A 465 -4.30 0.38 11.91
C TRP A 465 -3.63 0.56 13.29
N GLY A 466 -2.51 1.30 13.36
CA GLY A 466 -1.68 1.46 14.57
C GLY A 466 -1.52 2.92 15.02
N ILE A 467 -2.46 3.80 14.65
CA ILE A 467 -2.28 5.26 14.76
C ILE A 467 -3.48 5.98 15.36
N SER A 468 -3.20 7.06 16.09
CA SER A 468 -4.21 8.02 16.53
C SER A 468 -3.61 9.42 16.67
N LYS A 469 -4.46 10.43 16.78
CA LYS A 469 -4.08 11.82 17.07
C LYS A 469 -3.18 11.92 18.31
N GLU A 470 -3.52 11.21 19.39
CA GLU A 470 -2.77 11.20 20.64
C GLU A 470 -1.32 10.72 20.46
N VAL A 471 -1.15 9.67 19.65
CA VAL A 471 0.15 9.07 19.35
C VAL A 471 0.95 9.98 18.41
N GLN A 472 0.31 10.55 17.39
CA GLN A 472 0.94 11.48 16.46
C GLN A 472 1.40 12.78 17.14
N GLU A 473 0.55 13.38 17.98
CA GLU A 473 0.93 14.54 18.79
C GLU A 473 2.10 14.21 19.74
N ALA A 474 2.08 13.03 20.38
CA ALA A 474 3.16 12.60 21.25
C ALA A 474 4.48 12.36 20.50
N ALA A 475 4.44 11.79 19.30
CA ALA A 475 5.61 11.62 18.45
C ALA A 475 6.16 12.97 17.98
N ALA A 476 5.27 13.87 17.55
CA ALA A 476 5.62 15.21 17.07
C ALA A 476 6.29 16.09 18.15
N GLU A 477 6.22 15.74 19.44
CA GLU A 477 7.02 16.38 20.48
C GLU A 477 8.53 16.05 20.41
N TYR A 478 8.92 14.91 19.80
CA TYR A 478 10.32 14.40 19.84
C TYR A 478 10.93 14.02 18.48
N VAL A 479 10.17 13.50 17.52
CA VAL A 479 10.72 13.10 16.21
C VAL A 479 11.02 14.32 15.34
N ASP A 480 12.10 14.32 14.57
CA ASP A 480 12.38 15.39 13.59
C ASP A 480 11.46 15.28 12.37
N VAL A 481 11.20 14.04 11.94
CA VAL A 481 10.36 13.71 10.77
C VAL A 481 9.32 12.67 11.20
N LEU A 482 8.05 12.90 10.85
CA LEU A 482 6.96 11.95 11.07
C LEU A 482 6.94 10.91 9.95
N SER A 483 7.02 9.63 10.29
CA SER A 483 7.03 8.53 9.33
C SER A 483 5.71 7.77 9.26
N TYR A 484 5.24 7.52 8.05
CA TYR A 484 3.96 6.83 7.79
C TYR A 484 4.13 5.72 6.75
N ASN A 485 3.55 4.55 6.99
CA ASN A 485 3.44 3.48 5.99
C ASN A 485 2.07 3.60 5.32
N VAL A 486 2.05 3.89 4.02
CA VAL A 486 0.87 4.40 3.30
C VAL A 486 0.67 3.61 2.02
N TYR A 487 0.28 2.34 2.18
CA TYR A 487 -0.16 1.43 1.13
C TYR A 487 -1.52 1.85 0.56
N LYS A 488 -1.53 2.87 -0.30
CA LYS A 488 -2.71 3.53 -0.87
C LYS A 488 -2.41 3.94 -2.32
N GLU A 489 -3.42 4.17 -3.15
CA GLU A 489 -3.18 4.64 -4.54
C GLU A 489 -2.55 6.05 -4.61
N SER A 490 -2.69 6.84 -3.53
CA SER A 490 -2.08 8.17 -3.36
C SER A 490 -1.73 8.38 -1.88
N VAL A 491 -0.71 9.19 -1.61
CA VAL A 491 -0.34 9.61 -0.24
C VAL A 491 -1.29 10.68 0.33
N ASN A 492 -2.12 11.31 -0.51
CA ASN A 492 -2.99 12.42 -0.13
C ASN A 492 -4.42 11.95 0.22
N GLY A 493 -5.12 12.73 1.06
CA GLY A 493 -6.56 12.55 1.34
C GLY A 493 -6.92 11.68 2.55
N HIS A 494 -5.94 11.16 3.29
CA HIS A 494 -6.17 10.21 4.39
C HIS A 494 -6.42 10.88 5.74
N SER A 495 -7.62 10.69 6.30
CA SER A 495 -8.06 11.33 7.55
C SER A 495 -7.37 10.82 8.82
N TRP A 496 -6.62 9.72 8.75
CA TRP A 496 -5.84 9.19 9.87
C TRP A 496 -4.45 9.85 10.01
N MET A 497 -4.00 10.62 9.01
CA MET A 497 -2.73 11.36 9.03
C MET A 497 -2.96 12.85 9.36
N ASP A 498 -2.62 13.28 10.57
CA ASP A 498 -2.82 14.66 11.06
C ASP A 498 -1.74 15.66 10.54
N ILE A 499 -1.07 15.33 9.42
CA ILE A 499 0.17 15.98 8.92
C ILE A 499 0.09 17.51 8.90
N ALA A 500 -0.97 18.08 8.31
CA ALA A 500 -1.12 19.53 8.21
C ALA A 500 -1.39 20.22 9.56
N ALA A 501 -2.00 19.51 10.53
CA ALA A 501 -2.24 20.02 11.88
C ALA A 501 -0.97 19.94 12.75
N LEU A 502 -0.10 18.96 12.51
CA LEU A 502 1.18 18.78 13.20
C LEU A 502 2.27 19.70 12.64
N ASN A 503 2.15 20.11 11.37
CA ASN A 503 3.07 21.03 10.67
C ASN A 503 4.55 20.60 10.81
N LYS A 504 4.81 19.30 10.67
CA LYS A 504 6.16 18.72 10.66
C LYS A 504 6.48 18.10 9.28
N PRO A 505 7.76 17.98 8.92
CA PRO A 505 8.19 17.14 7.81
C PRO A 505 7.66 15.72 7.97
N ALA A 506 7.17 15.14 6.90
CA ALA A 506 6.69 13.76 6.85
C ALA A 506 7.50 12.93 5.84
N ILE A 507 7.61 11.63 6.07
CA ILE A 507 8.22 10.68 5.13
C ILE A 507 7.32 9.46 4.99
N VAL A 508 7.10 9.00 3.74
CA VAL A 508 6.47 7.69 3.54
C VAL A 508 7.55 6.63 3.78
N GLY A 509 7.37 5.82 4.81
CA GLY A 509 8.27 4.74 5.16
C GLY A 509 8.11 3.52 4.27
N GLU A 510 6.89 3.28 3.77
CA GLU A 510 6.52 2.19 2.85
C GLU A 510 5.34 2.60 1.98
N PHE A 511 5.44 2.29 0.69
CA PHE A 511 4.34 2.11 -0.24
C PHE A 511 4.82 1.14 -1.34
N ALA A 512 3.90 0.42 -1.97
CA ALA A 512 4.21 -0.34 -3.19
C ALA A 512 2.96 -0.76 -3.95
N PHE A 513 3.18 -1.23 -5.17
CA PHE A 513 2.15 -1.82 -6.02
C PHE A 513 2.60 -3.14 -6.62
N GLY A 514 1.75 -4.16 -6.61
CA GLY A 514 2.06 -5.50 -7.10
C GLY A 514 1.03 -6.09 -8.06
N SER A 515 1.48 -6.97 -8.96
CA SER A 515 0.62 -7.64 -9.96
C SER A 515 0.87 -9.15 -10.01
N ASN A 516 -0.12 -9.89 -10.50
CA ASN A 516 -0.04 -11.35 -10.69
C ASN A 516 0.23 -11.75 -12.16
N ASP A 517 0.42 -10.79 -13.07
CA ASP A 517 0.70 -11.03 -14.50
C ASP A 517 2.04 -11.72 -14.80
N ARG A 518 2.94 -11.81 -13.80
CA ARG A 518 4.20 -12.61 -13.85
C ARG A 518 4.20 -13.81 -12.90
N GLY A 519 3.02 -14.37 -12.60
CA GLY A 519 2.90 -15.65 -11.90
C GLY A 519 3.04 -15.59 -10.37
N MET A 520 3.20 -14.42 -9.79
CA MET A 520 3.09 -14.21 -8.34
C MET A 520 1.63 -14.30 -7.88
N PHE A 521 1.39 -14.86 -6.69
CA PHE A 521 0.02 -15.10 -6.20
C PHE A 521 -0.55 -13.91 -5.43
N GLY A 522 0.28 -13.15 -4.74
CA GLY A 522 -0.13 -11.98 -3.97
C GLY A 522 0.29 -10.66 -4.63
N THR A 523 -0.51 -9.62 -4.41
CA THR A 523 -0.37 -8.31 -5.08
C THR A 523 -0.10 -7.14 -4.12
N GLY A 524 0.19 -7.44 -2.85
CA GLY A 524 0.48 -6.48 -1.78
C GLY A 524 -0.43 -6.63 -0.56
N PRO A 525 -0.20 -5.84 0.50
CA PRO A 525 -0.88 -5.99 1.80
C PRO A 525 -2.36 -5.59 1.78
N ASN A 526 -2.82 -4.87 0.75
CA ASN A 526 -4.22 -4.49 0.60
C ASN A 526 -4.64 -4.31 -0.86
N SER A 527 -5.93 -4.04 -1.08
CA SER A 527 -6.54 -3.90 -2.41
C SER A 527 -6.10 -2.66 -3.19
N GLU A 528 -5.65 -1.60 -2.52
CA GLU A 528 -5.12 -0.39 -3.16
C GLU A 528 -3.68 -0.58 -3.68
N SER A 529 -2.94 -1.52 -3.08
CA SER A 529 -1.61 -1.96 -3.53
C SER A 529 -1.68 -2.82 -4.81
N ALA A 530 -2.85 -3.38 -5.15
CA ALA A 530 -2.96 -4.27 -6.30
C ALA A 530 -2.99 -3.50 -7.64
N ALA A 531 -2.34 -4.07 -8.65
CA ALA A 531 -2.22 -3.56 -10.01
C ALA A 531 -2.50 -4.67 -11.04
N SER A 532 -3.16 -4.36 -12.16
CA SER A 532 -3.54 -5.37 -13.17
C SER A 532 -2.41 -5.81 -14.11
N SER A 533 -1.30 -5.08 -14.14
CA SER A 533 -0.11 -5.45 -14.93
C SER A 533 1.16 -4.76 -14.43
N GLN A 534 2.32 -5.20 -14.92
CA GLN A 534 3.60 -4.50 -14.70
C GLN A 534 3.59 -3.05 -15.23
N GLN A 535 2.79 -2.74 -16.26
CA GLN A 535 2.59 -1.36 -16.74
C GLN A 535 1.73 -0.55 -15.77
N ASP A 536 0.70 -1.15 -15.19
CA ASP A 536 -0.15 -0.50 -14.17
C ASP A 536 0.62 -0.26 -12.86
N ARG A 537 1.48 -1.19 -12.42
CA ARG A 537 2.43 -0.97 -11.31
C ARG A 537 3.27 0.30 -11.52
N ALA A 538 3.79 0.48 -12.74
CA ALA A 538 4.62 1.63 -13.11
C ALA A 538 3.81 2.95 -13.19
N ALA A 539 2.56 2.90 -13.66
CA ALA A 539 1.65 4.03 -13.65
C ALA A 539 1.27 4.45 -12.22
N LYS A 540 0.90 3.49 -11.37
CA LYS A 540 0.60 3.71 -9.94
C LYS A 540 1.80 4.29 -9.18
N PHE A 541 3.01 3.76 -9.38
CA PHE A 541 4.25 4.35 -8.86
C PHE A 541 4.41 5.81 -9.28
N THR A 542 4.21 6.10 -10.58
CA THR A 542 4.37 7.46 -11.13
C THR A 542 3.38 8.44 -10.50
N ASN A 543 2.12 8.04 -10.35
CA ASN A 543 1.07 8.88 -9.74
C ASN A 543 1.37 9.12 -8.26
N TYR A 544 1.69 8.07 -7.51
CA TYR A 544 1.97 8.15 -6.08
C TYR A 544 3.15 9.07 -5.77
N MET A 545 4.27 8.89 -6.48
CA MET A 545 5.47 9.71 -6.25
C MET A 545 5.27 11.17 -6.65
N ASN A 546 4.50 11.45 -7.71
CA ASN A 546 4.13 12.83 -8.04
C ASN A 546 3.26 13.47 -6.94
N ALA A 547 2.30 12.73 -6.39
CA ALA A 547 1.46 13.19 -5.27
C ALA A 547 2.31 13.49 -4.01
N ALA A 548 3.31 12.66 -3.71
CA ALA A 548 4.25 12.88 -2.62
C ALA A 548 5.18 14.09 -2.84
N LEU A 549 5.76 14.24 -4.03
CA LEU A 549 6.63 15.37 -4.37
C LEU A 549 5.92 16.73 -4.27
N ARG A 550 4.64 16.79 -4.67
CA ARG A 550 3.81 18.01 -4.66
C ARG A 550 3.24 18.32 -3.27
N ASN A 551 3.06 17.32 -2.39
CA ASN A 551 2.57 17.57 -1.03
C ASN A 551 3.64 18.33 -0.21
N PRO A 552 3.34 19.54 0.31
CA PRO A 552 4.34 20.41 0.92
C PRO A 552 5.00 19.83 2.18
N TYR A 553 4.39 18.84 2.84
CA TYR A 553 4.92 18.25 4.07
C TYR A 553 5.82 17.04 3.83
N PHE A 554 5.63 16.29 2.74
CA PHE A 554 6.46 15.12 2.47
C PHE A 554 7.85 15.51 1.97
N VAL A 555 8.88 14.94 2.60
CA VAL A 555 10.30 15.12 2.25
C VAL A 555 10.92 13.90 1.55
N GLY A 556 10.18 12.79 1.48
CA GLY A 556 10.58 11.58 0.78
C GLY A 556 9.50 10.49 0.83
N ALA A 557 9.71 9.45 0.04
CA ALA A 557 8.92 8.22 0.07
C ALA A 557 9.82 7.03 -0.29
N HIS A 558 9.81 6.00 0.55
CA HIS A 558 10.55 4.75 0.34
C HIS A 558 9.62 3.64 -0.16
N TRP A 559 10.06 2.93 -1.19
CA TRP A 559 9.31 1.81 -1.76
C TRP A 559 9.56 0.52 -0.97
N PHE A 560 8.53 -0.28 -0.72
CA PHE A 560 8.68 -1.61 -0.11
C PHE A 560 8.35 -2.70 -1.14
N GLN A 561 9.29 -3.36 -1.80
CA GLN A 561 10.72 -3.51 -1.47
C GLN A 561 11.58 -3.80 -2.72
N TYR A 562 12.87 -4.08 -2.56
CA TYR A 562 13.80 -4.29 -3.69
C TYR A 562 13.49 -5.54 -4.49
N VAL A 563 13.35 -6.66 -3.79
CA VAL A 563 13.19 -7.99 -4.35
C VAL A 563 11.76 -8.45 -4.15
N ASP A 564 11.20 -9.18 -5.11
CA ASP A 564 9.94 -9.89 -4.92
C ASP A 564 10.04 -10.85 -3.73
N GLU A 565 8.94 -11.02 -3.02
CA GLU A 565 8.86 -11.99 -1.95
C GLU A 565 8.88 -13.42 -2.52
N PRO A 566 9.26 -14.44 -1.73
CA PRO A 566 9.20 -15.81 -2.21
C PRO A 566 7.77 -16.17 -2.61
N LEU A 567 7.60 -16.79 -3.78
CA LEU A 567 6.29 -17.22 -4.32
C LEU A 567 5.45 -18.05 -3.31
N LEU A 568 6.13 -18.83 -2.47
CA LEU A 568 5.54 -19.63 -1.40
C LEU A 568 5.61 -18.96 -0.01
N GLY A 569 5.66 -17.64 0.05
CA GLY A 569 5.65 -16.89 1.31
C GLY A 569 7.03 -16.78 1.95
N ARG A 570 7.36 -15.58 2.42
CA ARG A 570 8.52 -15.30 3.28
C ARG A 570 8.34 -15.97 4.65
N HIS A 571 9.44 -16.39 5.27
CA HIS A 571 9.41 -17.42 6.31
C HIS A 571 8.73 -17.05 7.66
N TRP A 572 8.53 -15.77 7.97
CA TRP A 572 7.97 -15.35 9.26
C TRP A 572 6.45 -15.22 9.27
N ASP A 573 5.81 -14.72 8.21
CA ASP A 573 4.37 -14.48 8.15
C ASP A 573 3.66 -15.12 6.94
N GLY A 574 4.41 -15.45 5.88
CA GLY A 574 3.90 -16.06 4.66
C GLY A 574 3.54 -15.07 3.53
N GLU A 575 3.84 -13.77 3.65
CA GLU A 575 3.61 -12.82 2.54
C GLU A 575 4.40 -13.21 1.28
N ASN A 576 3.73 -13.17 0.13
CA ASN A 576 4.18 -13.70 -1.15
C ASN A 576 3.87 -12.74 -2.32
N TYR A 577 4.16 -11.46 -2.11
CA TYR A 577 3.76 -10.36 -2.97
C TYR A 577 4.76 -9.99 -4.06
N ASN A 578 4.25 -9.61 -5.24
CA ASN A 578 5.02 -8.99 -6.33
C ASN A 578 5.35 -7.51 -6.03
N LEU A 579 6.15 -7.24 -5.00
CA LEU A 579 6.52 -5.87 -4.61
C LEU A 579 7.95 -5.48 -4.99
N GLY A 580 8.72 -6.38 -5.58
CA GLY A 580 10.08 -6.12 -6.03
C GLY A 580 10.15 -5.18 -7.24
N PHE A 581 11.23 -4.42 -7.31
CA PHE A 581 11.73 -3.89 -8.58
C PHE A 581 12.65 -4.87 -9.30
N VAL A 582 13.18 -5.89 -8.61
CA VAL A 582 13.76 -7.10 -9.23
C VAL A 582 12.95 -8.32 -8.80
N ASP A 583 12.87 -9.32 -9.67
CA ASP A 583 12.24 -10.59 -9.34
C ASP A 583 13.15 -11.52 -8.53
N VAL A 584 12.66 -12.73 -8.22
CA VAL A 584 13.43 -13.77 -7.51
C VAL A 584 14.71 -14.21 -8.24
N ALA A 585 14.83 -13.95 -9.54
CA ALA A 585 16.01 -14.23 -10.36
C ALA A 585 16.95 -13.02 -10.52
N ASP A 586 16.72 -11.95 -9.74
CA ASP A 586 17.47 -10.69 -9.78
C ASP A 586 17.33 -9.95 -11.13
N VAL A 587 16.21 -10.17 -11.85
CA VAL A 587 15.90 -9.52 -13.13
C VAL A 587 15.04 -8.27 -12.89
N PRO A 588 15.44 -7.07 -13.37
CA PRO A 588 14.65 -5.85 -13.13
C PRO A 588 13.34 -5.72 -13.91
N TYR A 589 12.29 -5.22 -13.24
CA TYR A 589 10.98 -4.91 -13.85
C TYR A 589 11.03 -3.64 -14.71
N ALA A 590 11.39 -3.80 -15.99
CA ALA A 590 11.68 -2.71 -16.95
C ALA A 590 10.63 -1.58 -17.05
N SER A 591 9.34 -1.84 -16.80
CA SER A 591 8.31 -0.78 -16.75
C SER A 591 8.48 0.13 -15.52
N LEU A 592 8.59 -0.48 -14.34
CA LEU A 592 8.71 0.18 -13.04
C LEU A 592 10.06 0.91 -12.91
N VAL A 593 11.13 0.26 -13.41
CA VAL A 593 12.44 0.84 -13.75
C VAL A 593 12.35 2.20 -14.46
N ASN A 594 11.62 2.25 -15.57
CA ASN A 594 11.56 3.43 -16.43
C ASN A 594 10.68 4.54 -15.83
N ALA A 595 9.64 4.16 -15.09
CA ALA A 595 8.84 5.09 -14.28
C ALA A 595 9.70 5.78 -13.20
N ALA A 596 10.47 5.01 -12.43
CA ALA A 596 11.39 5.55 -11.42
C ALA A 596 12.36 6.58 -12.02
N LYS A 597 13.06 6.25 -13.12
CA LYS A 597 13.94 7.21 -13.81
C LYS A 597 13.24 8.52 -14.17
N THR A 598 12.06 8.40 -14.76
CA THR A 598 11.30 9.54 -15.29
C THR A 598 10.88 10.48 -14.14
N VAL A 599 10.38 9.91 -13.05
CA VAL A 599 10.00 10.65 -11.84
C VAL A 599 11.22 11.27 -11.17
N HIS A 600 12.29 10.52 -10.92
CA HIS A 600 13.44 11.00 -10.17
C HIS A 600 14.25 12.07 -10.92
N ALA A 601 14.35 11.98 -12.25
CA ALA A 601 14.96 13.02 -13.07
C ALA A 601 14.21 14.37 -12.98
N GLN A 602 12.92 14.35 -12.64
CA GLN A 602 12.07 15.54 -12.50
C GLN A 602 11.85 15.96 -11.04
N ALA A 603 12.12 15.09 -10.06
CA ALA A 603 11.75 15.27 -8.65
C ALA A 603 12.12 16.63 -8.05
N TYR A 604 13.38 17.06 -8.21
CA TYR A 604 13.83 18.36 -7.70
C TYR A 604 13.20 19.56 -8.43
N ALA A 605 12.87 19.42 -9.72
CA ALA A 605 12.16 20.46 -10.47
C ALA A 605 10.68 20.55 -10.03
N THR A 606 10.02 19.40 -9.85
CA THR A 606 8.65 19.32 -9.30
C THR A 606 8.56 19.92 -7.89
N ARG A 607 9.60 19.72 -7.06
CA ARG A 607 9.61 20.16 -5.66
C ARG A 607 10.08 21.61 -5.45
N PHE A 608 11.14 22.03 -6.15
CA PHE A 608 11.87 23.28 -5.86
C PHE A 608 12.00 24.22 -7.07
N GLY A 609 11.49 23.85 -8.24
CA GLY A 609 11.61 24.63 -9.47
C GLY A 609 10.86 25.97 -9.43
N SER A 610 11.59 27.06 -9.20
CA SER A 610 11.01 28.40 -9.06
C SER A 610 10.79 29.13 -10.41
N THR A 611 9.97 28.59 -11.32
CA THR A 611 9.47 29.33 -12.51
C THR A 611 8.23 28.69 -13.15
N GLY A 612 7.17 29.49 -13.35
CA GLY A 612 6.29 29.39 -14.54
C GLY A 612 5.24 28.29 -14.62
N ASN A 613 5.43 27.14 -13.95
CA ASN A 613 4.48 26.02 -14.02
C ASN A 613 3.14 26.35 -13.34
N THR A 614 2.20 26.88 -14.13
CA THR A 614 0.80 27.02 -13.73
C THR A 614 0.16 25.63 -13.76
N VAL A 615 0.20 24.93 -12.63
CA VAL A 615 -0.65 23.76 -12.42
C VAL A 615 -2.07 24.26 -12.14
N ILE A 616 -3.06 23.60 -12.73
CA ILE A 616 -4.48 23.81 -12.45
C ILE A 616 -5.02 22.44 -12.04
N SER A 617 -5.12 22.22 -10.73
CA SER A 617 -5.64 21.01 -10.09
C SER A 617 -7.16 21.06 -9.86
N PHE A 618 -7.81 22.16 -10.25
CA PHE A 618 -9.25 22.41 -10.11
C PHE A 618 -9.73 22.54 -8.66
N GLU A 619 -8.81 22.78 -7.74
CA GLU A 619 -9.05 22.89 -6.31
C GLU A 619 -9.76 24.19 -5.91
N ALA A 620 -10.39 24.18 -4.74
CA ALA A 620 -11.27 25.26 -4.29
C ALA A 620 -10.56 26.62 -4.09
N ALA A 621 -9.24 26.62 -3.95
CA ALA A 621 -8.41 27.82 -3.78
C ALA A 621 -7.86 28.39 -5.10
N GLU A 622 -8.04 27.71 -6.22
CA GLU A 622 -7.49 28.14 -7.52
C GLU A 622 -8.38 29.16 -8.23
N ASN A 623 -7.77 30.04 -9.03
CA ASN A 623 -8.53 30.92 -9.91
C ASN A 623 -9.00 30.18 -11.18
N LEU A 624 -10.15 29.52 -11.08
CA LEU A 624 -10.77 28.82 -12.21
C LEU A 624 -11.55 29.75 -13.15
N SER A 625 -11.52 31.07 -12.96
CA SER A 625 -12.19 32.03 -13.87
C SER A 625 -11.51 32.16 -15.24
N LEU A 626 -10.34 31.55 -15.42
CA LEU A 626 -9.64 31.48 -16.71
C LEU A 626 -10.25 30.43 -17.66
N ILE A 627 -11.13 29.56 -17.15
CA ILE A 627 -11.71 28.45 -17.88
C ILE A 627 -13.11 28.84 -18.38
N SER A 628 -13.40 28.61 -19.67
CA SER A 628 -14.71 28.86 -20.28
C SER A 628 -15.13 27.72 -21.20
N ALA A 629 -16.43 27.41 -21.22
CA ALA A 629 -17.02 26.36 -22.05
C ALA A 629 -17.79 26.97 -23.23
N TYR A 630 -17.68 26.34 -24.40
CA TYR A 630 -18.28 26.79 -25.66
C TYR A 630 -18.94 25.61 -26.40
N ASN A 631 -19.85 25.90 -27.33
CA ASN A 631 -20.47 24.93 -28.25
C ASN A 631 -21.05 23.67 -27.56
N GLN A 632 -22.13 23.84 -26.78
CA GLN A 632 -22.78 22.77 -26.01
C GLN A 632 -21.92 22.08 -24.94
N ALA A 633 -20.64 22.44 -24.76
CA ALA A 633 -19.86 22.00 -23.62
C ALA A 633 -20.40 22.62 -22.32
N THR A 634 -20.45 21.82 -21.25
CA THR A 634 -20.68 22.31 -19.88
C THR A 634 -19.61 21.79 -18.95
N ILE A 635 -19.18 22.62 -18.00
CA ILE A 635 -18.13 22.29 -17.03
C ILE A 635 -18.75 22.11 -15.64
N GLN A 636 -18.30 21.06 -14.95
CA GLN A 636 -18.59 20.80 -13.54
C GLN A 636 -17.29 20.42 -12.84
N TYR A 637 -17.09 20.87 -11.61
CA TYR A 637 -15.98 20.42 -10.78
C TYR A 637 -16.46 19.27 -9.88
N VAL A 638 -15.81 18.10 -10.01
CA VAL A 638 -16.22 16.84 -9.38
C VAL A 638 -15.02 16.19 -8.69
N SER A 639 -15.23 15.24 -7.78
CA SER A 639 -14.14 14.47 -7.15
C SER A 639 -13.69 13.24 -7.97
N GLN A 640 -14.34 12.95 -9.09
CA GLN A 640 -14.04 11.78 -9.92
C GLN A 640 -13.07 12.14 -11.05
N GLY A 641 -11.96 11.39 -11.16
CA GLY A 641 -10.95 11.60 -12.21
C GLY A 641 -9.85 12.60 -11.83
N ALA A 642 -9.73 12.97 -10.55
CA ALA A 642 -8.59 13.74 -10.05
C ALA A 642 -7.32 12.87 -10.04
N THR A 643 -6.27 13.31 -10.72
CA THR A 643 -4.91 12.74 -10.61
C THR A 643 -4.01 13.55 -9.68
N ASP A 644 -4.39 14.81 -9.42
CA ASP A 644 -3.81 15.69 -8.41
C ASP A 644 -4.96 16.34 -7.63
N GLY A 645 -4.78 16.59 -6.33
CA GLY A 645 -5.86 17.05 -5.45
C GLY A 645 -7.00 16.05 -5.22
N VAL A 646 -8.18 16.57 -4.90
CA VAL A 646 -9.45 15.87 -4.64
C VAL A 646 -10.57 16.32 -5.60
N ARG A 647 -10.25 17.18 -6.58
CA ARG A 647 -11.17 17.73 -7.59
C ARG A 647 -10.62 17.59 -9.00
N ALA A 648 -11.53 17.56 -9.97
CA ALA A 648 -11.25 17.48 -11.40
C ALA A 648 -12.31 18.26 -12.20
N MET A 649 -11.92 18.74 -13.38
CA MET A 649 -12.85 19.35 -14.34
C MET A 649 -13.53 18.28 -15.18
N LYS A 650 -14.80 18.01 -14.89
CA LYS A 650 -15.68 17.22 -15.77
C LYS A 650 -16.26 18.10 -16.86
N VAL A 651 -15.95 17.77 -18.11
CA VAL A 651 -16.55 18.36 -19.29
C VAL A 651 -17.65 17.43 -19.79
N ASN A 652 -18.91 17.89 -19.82
CA ASN A 652 -19.97 17.19 -20.55
C ASN A 652 -20.06 17.81 -21.95
N VAL A 653 -19.78 17.01 -22.97
CA VAL A 653 -20.10 17.33 -24.37
C VAL A 653 -21.50 16.83 -24.69
N GLY A 654 -22.23 17.54 -25.54
CA GLY A 654 -23.65 17.25 -25.86
C GLY A 654 -23.84 16.03 -26.77
N THR A 655 -24.88 16.06 -27.60
CA THR A 655 -25.09 15.06 -28.64
C THR A 655 -23.94 15.07 -29.67
N LEU A 656 -23.62 13.89 -30.22
CA LEU A 656 -22.71 13.72 -31.35
C LEU A 656 -23.28 14.41 -32.59
N ASP A 657 -22.94 15.69 -32.79
CA ASP A 657 -23.30 16.50 -33.95
C ASP A 657 -22.08 17.30 -34.44
N THR A 658 -22.22 17.91 -35.62
CA THR A 658 -21.20 18.42 -36.53
C THR A 658 -20.35 19.61 -36.05
N VAL A 659 -20.53 20.10 -34.81
CA VAL A 659 -19.83 21.26 -34.23
C VAL A 659 -18.97 20.82 -33.04
N TYR A 660 -17.70 21.22 -33.02
CA TYR A 660 -16.78 20.88 -31.92
C TYR A 660 -17.20 21.54 -30.60
N ALA A 661 -17.49 20.72 -29.58
CA ALA A 661 -17.61 21.16 -28.20
C ALA A 661 -16.23 21.53 -27.63
N GLU A 662 -16.10 22.68 -26.97
CA GLU A 662 -14.81 23.30 -26.66
C GLU A 662 -14.72 23.82 -25.22
N VAL A 663 -13.51 23.78 -24.66
CA VAL A 663 -13.14 24.43 -23.40
C VAL A 663 -11.88 25.26 -23.64
N GLU A 664 -11.96 26.58 -23.45
CA GLU A 664 -10.83 27.50 -23.51
C GLU A 664 -10.21 27.65 -22.11
N LEU A 665 -8.88 27.62 -22.02
CA LEU A 665 -8.12 28.03 -20.83
C LEU A 665 -7.33 29.28 -21.18
N LYS A 666 -7.76 30.43 -20.66
CA LYS A 666 -7.30 31.76 -21.07
C LYS A 666 -6.79 32.56 -19.87
N PRO A 667 -5.49 32.53 -19.56
CA PRO A 667 -4.96 33.27 -18.42
C PRO A 667 -4.98 34.79 -18.66
N ALA A 668 -5.11 35.55 -17.58
CA ALA A 668 -5.13 37.02 -17.62
C ALA A 668 -3.80 37.65 -18.11
N SER A 669 -2.72 36.88 -18.11
CA SER A 669 -1.46 37.19 -18.79
C SER A 669 -0.85 35.89 -19.29
N PRO A 670 -0.12 35.89 -20.42
CA PRO A 670 0.43 34.67 -21.00
C PRO A 670 1.33 33.88 -20.04
N TRP A 671 1.17 32.55 -20.03
CA TRP A 671 2.04 31.67 -19.25
C TRP A 671 3.46 31.64 -19.79
N ASN A 672 4.44 31.64 -18.89
CA ASN A 672 5.85 31.42 -19.22
C ASN A 672 6.19 29.94 -19.03
N LEU A 673 6.30 29.21 -20.14
CA LEU A 673 6.55 27.76 -20.15
C LEU A 673 8.04 27.37 -20.07
N GLY A 674 8.95 28.33 -19.84
CA GLY A 674 10.39 28.07 -19.68
C GLY A 674 11.13 27.70 -20.96
N ALA A 675 12.32 27.10 -20.80
CA ALA A 675 13.29 26.89 -21.89
C ALA A 675 13.09 25.58 -22.69
N ALA A 676 12.40 24.59 -22.13
CA ALA A 676 12.06 23.33 -22.78
C ALA A 676 10.56 23.04 -22.60
N PRO A 677 9.68 23.89 -23.17
CA PRO A 677 8.28 23.94 -22.81
C PRO A 677 7.50 22.68 -23.20
N SER A 678 6.69 22.19 -22.26
CA SER A 678 5.59 21.27 -22.50
C SER A 678 4.37 21.68 -21.67
N ILE A 679 3.17 21.33 -22.16
CA ILE A 679 1.94 21.41 -21.39
C ILE A 679 1.42 19.97 -21.27
N THR A 680 1.25 19.49 -20.05
CA THR A 680 0.70 18.17 -19.76
C THR A 680 -0.69 18.30 -19.16
N ALA A 681 -1.60 17.41 -19.55
CA ALA A 681 -2.89 17.27 -18.90
C ALA A 681 -3.19 15.78 -18.68
N ASP A 682 -3.64 15.41 -17.49
CA ASP A 682 -4.20 14.08 -17.28
C ASP A 682 -5.67 14.10 -17.68
N VAL A 683 -6.05 13.19 -18.58
CA VAL A 683 -7.40 13.12 -19.12
C VAL A 683 -7.97 11.73 -18.97
N THR A 684 -9.04 11.62 -18.18
CA THR A 684 -9.93 10.47 -18.14
C THR A 684 -11.02 10.65 -19.20
N ASN A 685 -11.18 9.69 -20.10
CA ASN A 685 -12.39 9.54 -20.91
C ASN A 685 -13.36 8.59 -20.20
N PRO A 686 -14.42 9.04 -19.52
CA PRO A 686 -15.35 8.15 -18.82
C PRO A 686 -16.39 7.49 -19.75
N THR A 687 -16.28 7.66 -21.07
CA THR A 687 -17.28 7.18 -22.04
C THR A 687 -16.91 5.82 -22.64
N ALA A 688 -17.92 5.11 -23.16
CA ALA A 688 -17.77 3.80 -23.79
C ALA A 688 -17.18 3.83 -25.21
N LEU A 689 -16.84 4.99 -25.74
CA LEU A 689 -16.22 5.16 -27.06
C LEU A 689 -14.86 5.89 -26.91
N PRO A 690 -13.86 5.60 -27.76
CA PRO A 690 -12.64 6.40 -27.79
C PRO A 690 -12.99 7.84 -28.20
N ILE A 691 -12.47 8.82 -27.47
CA ILE A 691 -12.58 10.23 -27.84
C ILE A 691 -11.27 10.70 -28.48
N GLN A 692 -11.38 11.45 -29.56
CA GLN A 692 -10.27 12.22 -30.10
C GLN A 692 -10.34 13.63 -29.53
N ILE A 693 -9.28 14.04 -28.84
CA ILE A 693 -9.14 15.38 -28.27
C ILE A 693 -8.25 16.19 -29.19
N ARG A 694 -8.76 17.32 -29.66
CA ARG A 694 -7.98 18.34 -30.37
C ARG A 694 -7.60 19.44 -29.38
N CYS A 695 -6.32 19.54 -29.05
CA CYS A 695 -5.80 20.63 -28.23
C CYS A 695 -5.20 21.71 -29.13
N ASN A 696 -5.61 22.96 -28.94
CA ASN A 696 -5.07 24.12 -29.65
C ASN A 696 -4.28 24.98 -28.67
N VAL A 697 -3.01 25.28 -28.96
CA VAL A 697 -2.17 26.16 -28.14
C VAL A 697 -1.74 27.34 -28.99
N LEU A 698 -2.05 28.55 -28.51
CA LEU A 698 -1.72 29.82 -29.14
C LEU A 698 -0.63 30.53 -28.33
N ASP A 699 0.48 30.91 -28.97
CA ASP A 699 1.55 31.66 -28.32
C ASP A 699 1.43 33.19 -28.53
N ASN A 700 2.27 33.96 -27.83
CA ASN A 700 2.28 35.43 -27.88
C ASN A 700 2.65 36.02 -29.24
N ASN A 701 3.23 35.23 -30.14
CA ASN A 701 3.52 35.63 -31.51
C ASN A 701 2.32 35.37 -32.44
N GLY A 702 1.22 34.82 -31.89
CA GLY A 702 0.03 34.43 -32.63
C GLY A 702 0.18 33.13 -33.40
N GLN A 703 1.19 32.30 -33.09
CA GLN A 703 1.37 31.00 -33.73
C GLN A 703 0.48 29.96 -33.05
N LEU A 704 -0.42 29.37 -33.83
CA LEU A 704 -1.30 28.30 -33.40
C LEU A 704 -0.62 26.94 -33.65
N ARG A 705 -0.58 26.07 -32.64
CA ARG A 705 -0.19 24.66 -32.74
C ARG A 705 -1.38 23.79 -32.36
N THR A 706 -1.60 22.71 -33.11
CA THR A 706 -2.71 21.79 -32.88
C THR A 706 -2.16 20.41 -32.57
N PHE A 707 -2.65 19.79 -31.51
CA PHE A 707 -2.28 18.45 -31.08
C PHE A 707 -3.53 17.58 -31.12
N TYR A 708 -3.40 16.34 -31.58
CA TYR A 708 -4.48 15.36 -31.53
C TYR A 708 -4.04 14.22 -30.62
N PHE A 709 -4.92 13.87 -29.68
CA PHE A 709 -4.74 12.75 -28.77
C PHE A 709 -5.94 11.83 -28.84
N THR A 710 -5.70 10.52 -28.92
CA THR A 710 -6.77 9.54 -28.72
C THR A 710 -6.77 9.13 -27.25
N VAL A 711 -7.88 9.36 -26.55
CA VAL A 711 -8.13 8.77 -25.24
C VAL A 711 -9.13 7.63 -25.43
N ASN A 712 -8.65 6.40 -25.31
CA ASN A 712 -9.47 5.20 -25.49
C ASN A 712 -10.71 5.22 -24.58
N ALA A 713 -11.74 4.47 -24.96
CA ALA A 713 -12.94 4.29 -24.15
C ALA A 713 -12.54 3.92 -22.71
N ASN A 714 -13.05 4.65 -21.73
CA ASN A 714 -12.77 4.45 -20.30
C ASN A 714 -11.31 4.60 -19.83
N ALA A 715 -10.38 4.99 -20.70
CA ALA A 715 -8.97 5.14 -20.32
C ALA A 715 -8.72 6.48 -19.60
N SER A 716 -7.72 6.48 -18.72
CA SER A 716 -7.03 7.70 -18.28
C SER A 716 -5.64 7.72 -18.86
N ARG A 717 -5.17 8.89 -19.30
CA ARG A 717 -3.79 9.07 -19.76
C ARG A 717 -3.33 10.51 -19.56
N THR A 718 -2.03 10.67 -19.34
CA THR A 718 -1.37 11.96 -19.56
C THR A 718 -1.27 12.21 -21.07
N ILE A 719 -1.69 13.39 -21.51
CA ILE A 719 -1.42 13.93 -22.85
C ILE A 719 -0.35 15.01 -22.72
N THR A 720 0.62 15.03 -23.64
CA THR A 720 1.77 15.95 -23.60
C THR A 720 1.83 16.75 -24.89
N MET A 721 1.61 18.06 -24.78
CA MET A 721 1.77 19.04 -25.86
C MET A 721 3.16 19.65 -25.72
N GLY A 722 4.10 19.25 -26.58
CA GLY A 722 5.51 19.69 -26.50
C GLY A 722 6.04 20.27 -27.81
N SER A 723 7.36 20.37 -27.91
CA SER A 723 8.08 20.76 -29.13
C SER A 723 7.71 22.15 -29.69
N PHE A 724 7.33 23.09 -28.81
CA PHE A 724 7.12 24.48 -29.20
C PHE A 724 8.42 25.08 -29.75
N GLY A 725 8.41 25.50 -31.01
CA GLY A 725 9.57 26.05 -31.72
C GLY A 725 10.05 25.26 -32.93
N ALA A 726 9.57 24.03 -33.15
CA ALA A 726 9.95 23.22 -34.32
C ALA A 726 9.43 23.82 -35.67
N SER A 727 10.25 23.68 -36.71
CA SER A 727 9.95 24.01 -38.13
C SER A 727 8.97 22.97 -38.74
N PRO A 728 8.27 23.25 -39.86
CA PRO A 728 6.91 22.74 -40.04
C PRO A 728 6.77 21.28 -40.52
N ALA A 729 5.64 20.70 -40.09
CA ALA A 729 4.94 19.55 -40.66
C ALA A 729 5.67 18.19 -40.74
N GLN A 730 5.44 17.34 -39.73
CA GLN A 730 5.23 15.92 -40.00
C GLN A 730 3.74 15.68 -40.27
N THR A 731 3.42 15.18 -41.47
CA THR A 731 2.05 14.84 -41.88
C THR A 731 1.85 13.32 -41.91
N SER A 732 1.58 12.70 -40.76
CA SER A 732 0.71 11.50 -40.64
C SER A 732 0.74 10.85 -39.25
N GLY A 733 -0.44 10.56 -38.70
CA GLY A 733 -0.69 9.33 -37.92
C GLY A 733 -0.18 9.22 -36.48
N ALA A 734 0.78 10.03 -36.03
CA ALA A 734 1.30 9.95 -34.67
C ALA A 734 0.44 10.73 -33.66
N ASP A 735 0.05 10.05 -32.59
CA ASP A 735 -0.55 10.63 -31.39
C ASP A 735 0.38 11.69 -30.79
N GLY A 736 -0.11 12.92 -30.58
CA GLY A 736 0.63 14.00 -29.94
C GLY A 736 1.34 15.06 -30.82
N TYR A 737 1.11 15.14 -32.14
CA TYR A 737 1.47 16.37 -32.90
C TYR A 737 0.72 16.57 -34.22
N TRP A 738 0.36 17.81 -34.53
CA TRP A 738 0.00 18.26 -35.90
C TRP A 738 0.52 19.69 -36.15
N GLY A 739 0.81 20.01 -37.41
CA GLY A 739 1.61 21.18 -37.78
C GLY A 739 0.96 22.54 -37.45
N ALA A 740 1.80 23.58 -37.37
CA ALA A 740 1.35 24.95 -37.17
C ALA A 740 0.48 25.44 -38.35
N LEU A 741 -0.76 25.80 -38.07
CA LEU A 741 -1.66 26.41 -39.06
C LEU A 741 -1.24 27.86 -39.29
N VAL A 742 -0.64 28.12 -40.45
CA VAL A 742 -0.42 29.50 -40.90
C VAL A 742 -1.79 30.15 -41.14
N LYS A 743 -1.98 31.28 -40.47
CA LYS A 743 -3.22 32.07 -40.36
C LYS A 743 -3.89 32.39 -41.71
N HIS A 744 -4.78 31.53 -42.21
CA HIS A 744 -5.80 31.89 -43.21
C HIS A 744 -6.96 30.88 -43.35
N ARG A 745 -8.01 31.06 -42.54
CA ARG A 745 -9.38 31.28 -42.99
C ARG A 745 -10.27 31.66 -41.80
N LYS A 746 -10.99 32.78 -41.93
CA LYS A 746 -12.30 32.89 -41.29
C LYS A 746 -13.17 31.80 -41.91
N TYR A 747 -13.73 30.94 -41.07
CA TYR A 747 -15.06 30.43 -41.33
C TYR A 747 -15.96 31.19 -40.37
N ASP A 748 -16.65 32.19 -40.91
CA ASP A 748 -17.90 32.66 -40.34
C ASP A 748 -18.92 31.57 -40.72
N ASP A 749 -19.43 30.82 -39.74
CA ASP A 749 -20.72 30.08 -39.68
C ASP A 749 -20.74 29.17 -38.43
#